data_AF-M2RDT0-F1
#
_entry.id   AF-M2RDT0-F1
#
_cell.length_a   1.000
_cell.length_b   1.000
_cell.length_c   1.000
_cell.angle_alpha   90.00
_cell.angle_beta   90.00
_cell.angle_gamma   90.00
#
_symmetry.space_group_name_H-M   'P 1'
#
loop_
_entity.id
_entity.type
_entity.pdbx_description
1 polymer ?
#
loop_
_entity_poly.entity_id
_entity_poly.type
_entity_poly.pdbx_seq_one_letter_code
_entity_poly.pdbx_strand_id
1 'polypeptide(L)'
;MCISKDFVALLTSGTYELIEVWEWTSITEISCTENADEFIVKVNGKKQKLISTARSYVICILQEYKYKVKPTNYMSFSAEKIYNDGKIKEVNIQIRPYGIVEVATSQGKKEKVIMFCDIKEICLCTDSQGVAIIKEGNERIVYSFNDRGMAASEIVKKCDGVGIKMTINSDLTIEDVFNGSNIKKAEEEEGGSLVEIKANHGIGKREKIICFTEMWFVEREASNYTITFAKPLNEIIHILRGQDAMEIVITFSDGLQKHFFTTQREQFIASLFDCAIAAKAEPIISDIPRFGSLIIERMTIAENGQIETSILKNLANFDGSKIVDLEAKELFMVFVFLLNSNTSINGPQIADSGRSKLIGQALEKMIVYGKAGEGFLQCVYRLLSTRMGYETFVQNKNIMEKLVEIIGKALESVKPIVLFWGLRICGLMLCSTAEENTEKKGKLAVMKLGLHEKIFNTLKENIKKGSPFVIYGCVTTLKYIVCEPYSNTTEFNMFNQTMSLIGSLGRDLFMLFQSPCISIPHIAGQMLQTLVEETDMEEKIKELQDYALLEGITLQYFYTACFSKPKTTTQLLQKHLALHLLDVFTFEHTETESTFKRILPYALLKYLEEEEEPPEQIDGIDSEKRKGVKQQQMNKALAFWKKWNSERHQKGEEIRTRQKHIKQAKRNWSMLIYQIHQQHRRADLIWNNQTLQELKEALDNEIRQLKKDQEEGEVAWNYREFIVEYHSLDNEVCVDGCFIRCLLEKGEITLSDPRDFFDTLYHRCLFETNRELQALAIQAMSVIYRKFNKEIGAFKDISHIVSMLRMTRSLLLRDRLIELLDSLLKVEINARKFIDVGGIDLYVDLLILVHLHSDHAIIPLQTNLLTAGTTIGEWYYVEINNNKKEKKGPVSLDKLKELLNQNIIQETTMVWAQGMEDWKILKDITVLKWALLKKDTGILTPIELCQSISKTLEDLVTMYPSRDMHGILLRPIPRAKRILSSPRHLPHIVQLLLTAAPTIVDTAARLLKNLLEDNPTAQPKFYLTGVFYFALMYSGSNLKEYQGYYMLLIDNKK
;
A
#
# COMPACT_ATOMS: atom_id res chain seq x y z
N MET A 1 -35.44 -42.39 20.81
CA MET A 1 -36.36 -41.89 21.86
C MET A 1 -36.61 -40.41 21.59
N CYS A 2 -37.87 -39.99 21.45
CA CYS A 2 -38.27 -38.59 21.29
C CYS A 2 -38.67 -38.03 22.65
N ILE A 3 -38.06 -36.93 23.07
CA ILE A 3 -38.31 -36.28 24.36
C ILE A 3 -39.03 -34.96 24.10
N SER A 4 -40.24 -34.84 24.63
CA SER A 4 -41.07 -33.63 24.55
C SER A 4 -41.24 -33.04 25.95
N LYS A 5 -41.76 -31.80 26.02
CA LYS A 5 -42.15 -31.16 27.28
C LYS A 5 -43.20 -31.97 28.04
N ASP A 6 -44.04 -32.71 27.32
CA ASP A 6 -45.20 -33.38 27.90
C ASP A 6 -45.02 -34.90 28.04
N PHE A 7 -44.23 -35.52 27.16
CA PHE A 7 -44.07 -36.97 27.10
C PHE A 7 -42.70 -37.41 26.55
N VAL A 8 -42.39 -38.69 26.74
CA VAL A 8 -41.29 -39.42 26.11
C VAL A 8 -41.88 -40.49 25.20
N ALA A 9 -41.52 -40.48 23.92
CA ALA A 9 -41.96 -41.49 22.96
C ALA A 9 -40.80 -42.38 22.51
N LEU A 10 -41.04 -43.69 22.44
CA LEU A 10 -40.15 -44.66 21.84
C LEU A 10 -40.59 -44.90 20.40
N LEU A 11 -39.65 -44.75 19.47
CA LEU A 11 -39.86 -44.97 18.04
C LEU A 11 -38.92 -46.07 17.55
N THR A 12 -39.34 -46.83 16.54
CA THR A 12 -38.47 -47.80 15.84
C THR A 12 -37.33 -47.07 15.12
N SER A 13 -36.17 -47.72 15.03
CA SER A 13 -35.05 -47.23 14.22
C SER A 13 -35.39 -47.38 12.73
N GLY A 14 -35.36 -46.28 11.98
CA GLY A 14 -35.47 -46.26 10.51
C GLY A 14 -36.88 -46.05 9.94
N THR A 15 -37.93 -46.63 10.53
CA THR A 15 -39.34 -46.39 10.10
C THR A 15 -40.05 -45.31 10.90
N TYR A 16 -39.50 -44.91 12.05
CA TYR A 16 -40.07 -43.90 12.96
C TYR A 16 -41.50 -44.26 13.44
N GLU A 17 -41.82 -45.56 13.49
CA GLU A 17 -43.11 -46.04 13.99
C GLU A 17 -43.14 -45.94 15.51
N LEU A 18 -44.29 -45.54 16.04
CA LEU A 18 -44.51 -45.36 17.46
C LEU A 18 -44.60 -46.72 18.18
N ILE A 19 -43.69 -46.95 19.13
CA ILE A 19 -43.65 -48.15 19.97
C ILE A 19 -44.45 -47.91 21.25
N GLU A 20 -44.05 -46.90 22.04
CA GLU A 20 -44.67 -46.56 23.32
C GLU A 20 -44.59 -45.05 23.58
N VAL A 21 -45.49 -44.51 24.40
CA VAL A 21 -45.47 -43.13 24.89
C VAL A 21 -45.61 -43.13 26.42
N TRP A 22 -44.76 -42.35 27.09
CA TRP A 22 -44.72 -42.21 28.54
C TRP A 22 -44.92 -40.75 28.92
N GLU A 23 -45.95 -40.45 29.71
CA GLU A 23 -46.08 -39.12 30.33
C GLU A 23 -45.05 -38.94 31.44
N TRP A 24 -44.57 -37.72 31.67
CA TRP A 24 -43.58 -37.46 32.73
C TRP A 24 -44.05 -37.85 34.14
N THR A 25 -45.36 -37.78 34.39
CA THR A 25 -46.03 -38.22 35.63
C THR A 25 -45.92 -39.73 35.86
N SER A 26 -45.88 -40.52 34.79
CA SER A 26 -45.78 -41.98 34.84
C SER A 26 -44.35 -42.47 35.14
N ILE A 27 -43.34 -41.65 34.90
CA ILE A 27 -41.92 -41.98 35.13
C ILE A 27 -41.58 -41.71 36.59
N THR A 28 -41.48 -42.76 37.42
CA THR A 28 -41.19 -42.61 38.85
C THR A 28 -39.69 -42.52 39.16
N GLU A 29 -38.83 -43.21 38.40
CA GLU A 29 -37.39 -43.30 38.68
C GLU A 29 -36.57 -43.45 37.38
N ILE A 30 -35.38 -42.85 37.34
CA ILE A 30 -34.40 -42.98 36.25
C ILE A 30 -33.04 -43.27 36.90
N SER A 31 -32.44 -44.43 36.63
CA SER A 31 -31.17 -44.85 37.24
C SER A 31 -30.25 -45.58 36.26
N CYS A 32 -28.95 -45.48 36.49
CA CYS A 32 -27.93 -46.23 35.75
C CYS A 32 -27.79 -47.66 36.29
N THR A 33 -27.28 -48.56 35.46
CA THR A 33 -26.89 -49.92 35.87
C THR A 33 -25.36 -50.06 35.92
N GLU A 34 -24.86 -51.23 36.33
CA GLU A 34 -23.42 -51.54 36.30
C GLU A 34 -22.87 -51.63 34.88
N ASN A 35 -23.73 -51.93 33.90
CA ASN A 35 -23.36 -51.95 32.50
C ASN A 35 -23.30 -50.51 31.95
N ALA A 36 -22.19 -50.18 31.29
CA ALA A 36 -21.88 -48.84 30.82
C ALA A 36 -22.92 -48.26 29.84
N ASP A 37 -23.63 -49.11 29.11
CA ASP A 37 -24.63 -48.69 28.11
C ASP A 37 -26.08 -48.89 28.57
N GLU A 38 -26.34 -49.55 29.70
CA GLU A 38 -27.69 -49.90 30.14
C GLU A 38 -28.20 -48.98 31.25
N PHE A 39 -29.45 -48.53 31.13
CA PHE A 39 -30.16 -47.74 32.14
C PHE A 39 -31.60 -48.20 32.32
N ILE A 40 -32.17 -47.88 33.48
CA ILE A 40 -33.53 -48.28 33.86
C ILE A 40 -34.40 -47.04 33.99
N VAL A 41 -35.55 -47.08 33.32
CA VAL A 41 -36.64 -46.12 33.50
C VAL A 41 -37.80 -46.86 34.13
N LYS A 42 -38.24 -46.45 35.32
CA LYS A 42 -39.38 -47.05 36.00
C LYS A 42 -40.65 -46.28 35.62
N VAL A 43 -41.50 -46.91 34.81
CA VAL A 43 -42.76 -46.34 34.29
C VAL A 43 -43.93 -47.07 34.93
N ASN A 44 -44.82 -46.36 35.63
CA ASN A 44 -45.97 -46.94 36.33
C ASN A 44 -45.61 -48.15 37.22
N GLY A 45 -44.47 -48.09 37.90
CA GLY A 45 -43.97 -49.16 38.75
C GLY A 45 -43.19 -50.29 38.03
N LYS A 46 -43.29 -50.40 36.71
CA LYS A 46 -42.56 -51.40 35.89
C LYS A 46 -41.19 -50.87 35.47
N LYS A 47 -40.15 -51.72 35.56
CA LYS A 47 -38.79 -51.37 35.13
C LYS A 47 -38.65 -51.63 33.63
N GLN A 48 -38.39 -50.59 32.86
CA GLN A 48 -37.99 -50.68 31.46
C GLN A 48 -36.46 -50.58 31.38
N LYS A 49 -35.82 -51.63 30.85
CA LYS A 49 -34.37 -51.65 30.59
C LYS A 49 -34.12 -51.12 29.19
N LEU A 50 -33.28 -50.10 29.08
CA LEU A 50 -32.91 -49.46 27.82
C LEU A 50 -31.39 -49.49 27.68
N ILE A 51 -30.93 -49.60 26.43
CA ILE A 51 -29.51 -49.62 26.09
C ILE A 51 -29.23 -48.41 25.18
N SER A 52 -28.18 -47.67 25.50
CA SER A 52 -27.71 -46.52 24.73
C SER A 52 -26.21 -46.32 24.96
N THR A 53 -25.47 -46.17 23.86
CA THR A 53 -24.04 -45.77 23.86
C THR A 53 -23.83 -44.37 24.43
N ALA A 54 -24.88 -43.53 24.44
CA ALA A 54 -24.91 -42.21 25.07
C ALA A 54 -25.68 -42.21 26.40
N ARG A 55 -25.63 -43.31 27.17
CA ARG A 55 -26.40 -43.53 28.40
C ARG A 55 -26.47 -42.31 29.32
N SER A 56 -25.31 -41.79 29.74
CA SER A 56 -25.25 -40.67 30.70
C SER A 56 -25.92 -39.40 30.18
N TYR A 57 -25.81 -39.14 28.88
CA TYR A 57 -26.47 -38.00 28.22
C TYR A 57 -28.00 -38.15 28.25
N VAL A 58 -28.48 -39.33 27.84
CA VAL A 58 -29.92 -39.66 27.82
C VAL A 58 -30.52 -39.55 29.23
N ILE A 59 -29.82 -40.06 30.24
CA ILE A 59 -30.24 -39.92 31.64
C ILE A 59 -30.31 -38.44 32.04
N CYS A 60 -29.28 -37.63 31.74
CA CYS A 60 -29.27 -36.22 32.08
C CYS A 60 -30.46 -35.47 31.45
N ILE A 61 -30.76 -35.69 30.17
CA ILE A 61 -31.92 -35.04 29.52
C ILE A 61 -33.24 -35.51 30.13
N LEU A 62 -33.42 -36.82 30.31
CA LEU A 62 -34.65 -37.34 30.92
C LEU A 62 -34.87 -36.76 32.32
N GLN A 63 -33.80 -36.66 33.10
CA GLN A 63 -33.84 -36.05 34.42
C GLN A 63 -34.07 -34.53 34.34
N GLU A 64 -33.49 -33.82 33.37
CA GLU A 64 -33.76 -32.40 33.16
C GLU A 64 -35.25 -32.17 32.93
N TYR A 65 -35.84 -32.81 31.92
CA TYR A 65 -37.25 -32.60 31.62
C TYR A 65 -38.18 -32.99 32.78
N LYS A 66 -37.88 -34.09 33.47
CA LYS A 66 -38.65 -34.53 34.64
C LYS A 66 -38.54 -33.56 35.82
N TYR A 67 -37.34 -33.09 36.16
CA TYR A 67 -37.08 -32.33 37.38
C TYR A 67 -37.04 -30.80 37.15
N LYS A 68 -37.09 -30.31 35.92
CA LYS A 68 -37.11 -28.87 35.62
C LYS A 68 -38.45 -28.22 35.95
N VAL A 69 -39.56 -28.91 35.74
CA VAL A 69 -40.91 -28.39 36.03
C VAL A 69 -41.23 -28.43 37.54
N LYS A 70 -40.74 -29.46 38.23
CA LYS A 70 -40.85 -29.62 39.70
C LYS A 70 -39.48 -30.02 40.28
N PRO A 71 -38.61 -29.05 40.61
CA PRO A 71 -37.29 -29.35 41.15
C PRO A 71 -37.43 -30.08 42.49
N THR A 72 -36.99 -31.33 42.51
CA THR A 72 -36.91 -32.19 43.69
C THR A 72 -35.51 -32.81 43.72
N ASN A 73 -35.00 -33.18 44.91
CA ASN A 73 -33.68 -33.81 45.07
C ASN A 73 -32.46 -32.96 44.63
N TYR A 74 -32.35 -31.74 45.16
CA TYR A 74 -31.23 -30.82 44.91
C TYR A 74 -30.64 -30.27 46.22
N MET A 75 -29.40 -29.79 46.16
CA MET A 75 -28.76 -29.01 47.23
C MET A 75 -28.44 -27.61 46.71
N SER A 76 -28.68 -26.57 47.51
CA SER A 76 -28.46 -25.17 47.14
C SER A 76 -27.24 -24.60 47.84
N PHE A 77 -26.47 -23.81 47.11
CA PHE A 77 -25.27 -23.14 47.60
C PHE A 77 -25.30 -21.67 47.20
N SER A 78 -24.93 -20.79 48.13
CA SER A 78 -24.55 -19.43 47.78
C SER A 78 -23.12 -19.46 47.25
N ALA A 79 -22.89 -18.85 46.10
CA ALA A 79 -21.59 -18.84 45.44
C ALA A 79 -21.34 -17.51 44.71
N GLU A 80 -20.07 -17.22 44.48
CA GLU A 80 -19.62 -16.10 43.68
C GLU A 80 -19.05 -16.63 42.36
N LYS A 81 -19.64 -16.20 41.24
CA LYS A 81 -19.13 -16.51 39.91
C LYS A 81 -18.01 -15.53 39.57
N ILE A 82 -16.82 -16.06 39.32
CA ILE A 82 -15.63 -15.28 38.98
C ILE A 82 -15.46 -15.29 37.46
N TYR A 83 -15.33 -14.10 36.86
CA TYR A 83 -15.09 -13.91 35.44
C TYR A 83 -13.59 -13.71 35.16
N ASN A 84 -13.19 -13.93 33.91
CA ASN A 84 -11.80 -13.80 33.48
C ASN A 84 -11.27 -12.36 33.57
N ASP A 85 -12.16 -11.35 33.54
CA ASP A 85 -11.81 -9.94 33.74
C ASP A 85 -11.76 -9.52 35.22
N GLY A 86 -11.82 -10.49 36.14
CA GLY A 86 -11.82 -10.27 37.59
C GLY A 86 -13.16 -9.81 38.15
N LYS A 87 -14.21 -9.64 37.33
CA LYS A 87 -15.55 -9.34 37.86
C LYS A 87 -16.08 -10.50 38.67
N ILE A 88 -16.81 -10.17 39.73
CA ILE A 88 -17.47 -11.14 40.60
C ILE A 88 -18.97 -10.89 40.56
N LYS A 89 -19.75 -11.97 40.48
CA LYS A 89 -21.22 -11.92 40.51
C LYS A 89 -21.75 -12.95 41.49
N GLU A 90 -22.52 -12.50 42.47
CA GLU A 90 -23.25 -13.39 43.38
C GLU A 90 -24.31 -14.20 42.63
N VAL A 91 -24.31 -15.50 42.88
CA VAL A 91 -25.21 -16.48 42.25
C VAL A 91 -25.66 -17.53 43.26
N ASN A 92 -26.89 -18.01 43.09
CA ASN A 92 -27.37 -19.18 43.82
C ASN A 92 -27.30 -20.39 42.90
N ILE A 93 -26.55 -21.41 43.32
CA ILE A 93 -26.28 -22.61 42.54
C ILE A 93 -27.03 -23.78 43.16
N GLN A 94 -27.82 -24.46 42.34
CA GLN A 94 -28.47 -25.71 42.70
C GLN A 94 -27.80 -26.87 41.98
N ILE A 95 -27.26 -27.83 42.74
CA ILE A 95 -26.79 -29.10 42.19
C ILE A 95 -28.00 -30.02 42.10
N ARG A 96 -28.54 -30.18 40.89
CA ARG A 96 -29.71 -31.01 40.58
C ARG A 96 -29.25 -32.37 40.01
N PRO A 97 -30.12 -33.38 39.90
CA PRO A 97 -29.74 -34.71 39.41
C PRO A 97 -29.08 -34.74 38.02
N TYR A 98 -29.42 -33.79 37.15
CA TYR A 98 -28.94 -33.71 35.77
C TYR A 98 -27.75 -32.75 35.57
N GLY A 99 -27.50 -31.83 36.49
CA GLY A 99 -26.51 -30.79 36.30
C GLY A 99 -26.49 -29.69 37.36
N ILE A 100 -25.60 -28.73 37.14
CA ILE A 100 -25.38 -27.55 37.98
C ILE A 100 -26.22 -26.40 37.43
N VAL A 101 -27.13 -25.86 38.23
CA VAL A 101 -28.11 -24.86 37.81
C VAL A 101 -27.87 -23.52 38.50
N GLU A 102 -27.55 -22.48 37.72
CA GLU A 102 -27.55 -21.08 38.16
C GLU A 102 -29.01 -20.58 38.19
N VAL A 103 -29.56 -20.39 39.39
CA VAL A 103 -30.95 -19.96 39.58
C VAL A 103 -31.09 -18.48 39.22
N ALA A 104 -32.09 -18.15 38.41
CA ALA A 104 -32.33 -16.78 38.01
C ALA A 104 -32.84 -15.92 39.19
N THR A 105 -32.23 -14.75 39.39
CA THR A 105 -32.59 -13.79 40.47
C THR A 105 -33.83 -12.94 40.17
N SER A 106 -34.42 -13.03 38.97
CA SER A 106 -35.57 -12.20 38.54
C SER A 106 -36.62 -13.05 37.82
N GLN A 107 -37.90 -12.77 38.07
CA GLN A 107 -39.03 -13.47 37.43
C GLN A 107 -38.94 -13.31 35.90
N GLY A 108 -38.96 -14.43 35.18
CA GLY A 108 -38.94 -14.46 33.71
C GLY A 108 -37.58 -14.71 33.05
N LYS A 109 -36.46 -14.71 33.78
CA LYS A 109 -35.15 -15.14 33.23
C LYS A 109 -35.01 -16.66 33.25
N LYS A 110 -34.52 -17.24 32.15
CA LYS A 110 -34.22 -18.68 32.05
C LYS A 110 -33.08 -19.07 33.00
N GLU A 111 -33.25 -20.18 33.72
CA GLU A 111 -32.18 -20.82 34.50
C GLU A 111 -31.01 -21.21 33.57
N LYS A 112 -29.77 -21.09 34.07
CA LYS A 112 -28.58 -21.52 33.31
C LYS A 112 -28.16 -22.91 33.81
N VAL A 113 -28.23 -23.92 32.96
CA VAL A 113 -27.91 -25.31 33.31
C VAL A 113 -26.58 -25.70 32.69
N ILE A 114 -25.69 -26.30 33.49
CA ILE A 114 -24.49 -27.01 33.04
C ILE A 114 -24.75 -28.49 33.29
N MET A 115 -25.01 -29.27 32.24
CA MET A 115 -25.28 -30.70 32.39
C MET A 115 -24.02 -31.43 32.84
N PHE A 116 -24.16 -32.47 33.68
CA PHE A 116 -23.00 -33.25 34.11
C PHE A 116 -22.28 -33.93 32.97
N CYS A 117 -23.01 -34.34 31.93
CA CYS A 117 -22.45 -34.93 30.71
C CYS A 117 -21.64 -33.97 29.84
N ASP A 118 -21.62 -32.66 30.15
CA ASP A 118 -20.79 -31.66 29.49
C ASP A 118 -19.54 -31.30 30.32
N ILE A 119 -19.44 -31.80 31.56
CA ILE A 119 -18.32 -31.52 32.47
C ILE A 119 -17.26 -32.60 32.26
N LYS A 120 -16.07 -32.19 31.86
CA LYS A 120 -14.92 -33.08 31.66
C LYS A 120 -14.23 -33.37 32.99
N GLU A 121 -13.99 -32.33 33.78
CA GLU A 121 -13.33 -32.42 35.08
C GLU A 121 -13.69 -31.20 35.94
N ILE A 122 -13.47 -31.34 37.24
CA ILE A 122 -13.53 -30.23 38.19
C ILE A 122 -12.16 -30.02 38.83
N CYS A 123 -11.80 -28.76 39.06
CA CYS A 123 -10.57 -28.41 39.75
C CYS A 123 -10.86 -27.60 41.02
N LEU A 124 -10.31 -28.03 42.13
CA LEU A 124 -10.35 -27.31 43.41
C LEU A 124 -9.19 -26.35 43.45
N CYS A 125 -9.46 -25.04 43.42
CA CYS A 125 -8.41 -24.03 43.33
C CYS A 125 -7.59 -23.95 44.62
N THR A 126 -6.26 -23.86 44.55
CA THR A 126 -5.38 -23.86 45.73
C THR A 126 -5.42 -22.56 46.55
N ASP A 127 -5.75 -21.45 45.90
CA ASP A 127 -5.70 -20.08 46.39
C ASP A 127 -7.04 -19.56 46.96
N SER A 128 -8.13 -20.34 46.87
CA SER A 128 -9.48 -19.86 47.12
C SER A 128 -10.49 -20.97 47.45
N GLN A 129 -11.73 -20.60 47.82
CA GLN A 129 -12.87 -21.53 47.87
C GLN A 129 -13.46 -21.83 46.46
N GLY A 130 -12.68 -21.57 45.41
CA GLY A 130 -13.04 -21.82 44.03
C GLY A 130 -13.14 -23.30 43.67
N VAL A 131 -14.22 -23.66 42.99
CA VAL A 131 -14.34 -24.87 42.17
C VAL A 131 -14.43 -24.43 40.72
N ALA A 132 -13.41 -24.77 39.94
CA ALA A 132 -13.38 -24.59 38.51
C ALA A 132 -14.03 -25.80 37.82
N ILE A 133 -15.03 -25.54 37.00
CA ILE A 133 -15.70 -26.52 36.14
C ILE A 133 -15.09 -26.40 34.75
N ILE A 134 -14.45 -27.47 34.28
CA ILE A 134 -13.86 -27.54 32.95
C ILE A 134 -14.80 -28.37 32.08
N LYS A 135 -15.44 -27.71 31.13
CA LYS A 135 -16.38 -28.34 30.19
C LYS A 135 -15.66 -28.93 28.99
N GLU A 136 -16.36 -29.80 28.27
CA GLU A 136 -15.98 -30.15 26.89
C GLU A 136 -15.81 -28.87 26.04
N GLY A 137 -14.80 -28.84 25.17
CA GLY A 137 -14.43 -27.63 24.42
C GLY A 137 -13.57 -26.60 25.19
N ASN A 138 -13.02 -26.99 26.35
CA ASN A 138 -12.08 -26.19 27.16
C ASN A 138 -12.66 -24.84 27.65
N GLU A 139 -13.98 -24.77 27.81
CA GLU A 139 -14.64 -23.67 28.51
C GLU A 139 -14.46 -23.86 30.03
N ARG A 140 -14.01 -22.81 30.71
CA ARG A 140 -13.66 -22.87 32.14
C ARG A 140 -14.54 -21.89 32.91
N ILE A 141 -15.27 -22.39 33.88
CA ILE A 141 -16.19 -21.61 34.73
C ILE A 141 -15.74 -21.76 36.17
N VAL A 142 -15.50 -20.66 36.87
CA VAL A 142 -15.08 -20.68 38.28
C VAL A 142 -16.23 -20.18 39.17
N TYR A 143 -16.60 -21.01 40.15
CA TYR A 143 -17.52 -20.63 41.22
C TYR A 143 -16.80 -20.74 42.55
N SER A 144 -16.76 -19.65 43.32
CA SER A 144 -16.31 -19.65 44.70
C SER A 144 -17.49 -19.97 45.60
N PHE A 145 -17.44 -21.09 46.32
CA PHE A 145 -18.54 -21.56 47.17
C PHE A 145 -18.28 -21.23 48.63
N ASN A 146 -19.34 -21.03 49.42
CA ASN A 146 -19.19 -20.90 50.87
C ASN A 146 -18.57 -22.16 51.52
N ASP A 147 -18.88 -23.34 50.97
CA ASP A 147 -18.28 -24.63 51.34
C ASP A 147 -17.90 -25.41 50.07
N ARG A 148 -16.63 -25.25 49.65
CA ARG A 148 -16.03 -25.93 48.50
C ARG A 148 -16.12 -27.45 48.60
N GLY A 149 -15.87 -28.01 49.78
CA GLY A 149 -15.77 -29.45 49.98
C GLY A 149 -17.12 -30.13 49.82
N MET A 150 -18.15 -29.56 50.46
CA MET A 150 -19.52 -30.08 50.35
C MET A 150 -20.07 -29.91 48.93
N ALA A 151 -19.82 -28.78 48.28
CA ALA A 151 -20.24 -28.56 46.89
C ALA A 151 -19.59 -29.56 45.93
N ALA A 152 -18.26 -29.73 45.99
CA ALA A 152 -17.54 -30.68 45.14
C ALA A 152 -17.98 -32.13 45.37
N SER A 153 -18.16 -32.53 46.63
CA SER A 153 -18.65 -33.88 46.98
C SER A 153 -20.06 -34.14 46.42
N GLU A 154 -20.97 -33.16 46.51
CA GLU A 154 -22.31 -33.30 45.96
C GLU A 154 -22.32 -33.33 44.43
N ILE A 155 -21.46 -32.55 43.73
CA ILE A 155 -21.27 -32.65 42.27
C ILE A 155 -20.86 -34.08 41.90
N VAL A 156 -19.82 -34.62 42.54
CA VAL A 156 -19.28 -35.95 42.23
C VAL A 156 -20.33 -37.04 42.48
N LYS A 157 -21.01 -36.99 43.63
CA LYS A 157 -22.09 -37.94 43.98
C LYS A 157 -23.22 -37.95 42.94
N LYS A 158 -23.61 -36.77 42.44
CA LYS A 158 -24.68 -36.67 41.43
C LYS A 158 -24.20 -37.10 40.04
N CYS A 159 -22.93 -36.84 39.69
CA CYS A 159 -22.29 -37.37 38.48
C CYS A 159 -22.25 -38.91 38.49
N ASP A 160 -21.86 -39.52 39.62
CA ASP A 160 -21.88 -40.98 39.79
C ASP A 160 -23.30 -41.55 39.64
N GLY A 161 -24.33 -40.82 40.10
CA GLY A 161 -25.74 -41.18 39.94
C GLY A 161 -26.25 -41.20 38.49
N VAL A 162 -25.58 -40.50 37.58
CA VAL A 162 -25.80 -40.60 36.12
C VAL A 162 -24.72 -41.45 35.43
N GLY A 163 -23.89 -42.13 36.22
CA GLY A 163 -22.80 -43.01 35.80
C GLY A 163 -21.66 -42.31 35.09
N ILE A 164 -21.33 -41.07 35.49
CA ILE A 164 -20.17 -40.31 35.05
C ILE A 164 -19.16 -40.29 36.20
N LYS A 165 -17.98 -40.89 35.99
CA LYS A 165 -16.88 -40.81 36.96
C LYS A 165 -16.14 -39.49 36.80
N MET A 166 -16.36 -38.56 37.73
CA MET A 166 -15.76 -37.22 37.66
C MET A 166 -14.30 -37.23 38.10
N THR A 167 -13.42 -36.61 37.31
CA THR A 167 -12.02 -36.39 37.70
C THR A 167 -11.90 -35.09 38.49
N ILE A 168 -11.17 -35.13 39.61
CA ILE A 168 -10.93 -33.97 40.49
C ILE A 168 -9.44 -33.66 40.46
N ASN A 169 -9.07 -32.45 40.07
CA ASN A 169 -7.72 -31.91 40.15
C ASN A 169 -7.63 -30.88 41.29
N SER A 170 -6.49 -30.73 41.96
CA SER A 170 -6.31 -29.80 43.08
C SER A 170 -5.09 -28.89 42.96
N ASP A 171 -4.42 -28.85 41.80
CA ASP A 171 -3.07 -28.29 41.71
C ASP A 171 -3.00 -26.91 41.03
N LEU A 172 -4.14 -26.29 40.72
CA LEU A 172 -4.20 -25.02 39.96
C LEU A 172 -4.74 -23.87 40.81
N THR A 173 -4.18 -22.67 40.63
CA THR A 173 -4.79 -21.41 41.13
C THR A 173 -5.94 -20.96 40.22
N ILE A 174 -6.74 -19.96 40.65
CA ILE A 174 -7.75 -19.36 39.76
C ILE A 174 -7.09 -18.76 38.51
N GLU A 175 -5.92 -18.14 38.66
CA GLU A 175 -5.17 -17.55 37.55
C GLU A 175 -4.70 -18.62 36.55
N ASP A 176 -4.15 -19.74 37.03
CA ASP A 176 -3.75 -20.87 36.18
C ASP A 176 -4.95 -21.48 35.44
N VAL A 177 -6.11 -21.55 36.11
CA VAL A 177 -7.35 -22.00 35.48
C VAL A 177 -7.69 -21.08 34.29
N PHE A 178 -7.68 -19.76 34.49
CA PHE A 178 -8.00 -18.82 33.42
C PHE A 178 -6.95 -18.72 32.32
N ASN A 179 -5.66 -18.89 32.64
CA ASN A 179 -4.56 -18.97 31.66
C ASN A 179 -4.75 -20.14 30.68
N GLY A 180 -5.33 -21.25 31.12
CA GLY A 180 -5.69 -22.36 30.23
C GLY A 180 -6.98 -22.16 29.41
N SER A 181 -7.71 -21.05 29.57
CA SER A 181 -8.98 -20.79 28.88
C SER A 181 -8.81 -20.43 27.40
N ASN A 182 -9.89 -20.60 26.63
CA ASN A 182 -9.94 -20.18 25.24
C ASN A 182 -9.73 -18.68 25.05
N ILE A 183 -10.10 -17.85 26.05
CA ILE A 183 -9.90 -16.40 25.99
C ILE A 183 -8.41 -16.07 25.94
N LYS A 184 -7.61 -16.65 26.85
CA LYS A 184 -6.17 -16.43 26.90
C LYS A 184 -5.45 -16.92 25.65
N LYS A 185 -5.82 -18.09 25.15
CA LYS A 185 -5.33 -18.61 23.86
C LYS A 185 -5.64 -17.69 22.67
N ALA A 186 -6.79 -17.02 22.68
CA ALA A 186 -7.15 -16.05 21.66
C ALA A 186 -6.45 -14.68 21.85
N GLU A 187 -6.08 -14.31 23.08
CA GLU A 187 -5.24 -13.11 23.36
C GLU A 187 -3.80 -13.31 22.89
N GLU A 188 -3.29 -14.54 22.97
CA GLU A 188 -1.91 -14.91 22.60
C GLU A 188 -1.71 -15.17 21.10
N GLU A 189 -2.77 -15.21 20.29
CA GLU A 189 -2.67 -15.49 18.86
C GLU A 189 -1.97 -14.35 18.09
N GLU A 190 -0.88 -14.69 17.40
CA GLU A 190 -0.16 -13.76 16.52
C GLU A 190 -1.00 -13.43 15.26
N GLY A 191 -1.13 -12.15 14.91
CA GLY A 191 -1.79 -11.69 13.67
C GLY A 191 -3.01 -10.79 13.88
N GLY A 192 -3.62 -10.85 15.07
CA GLY A 192 -4.74 -10.00 15.46
C GLY A 192 -6.06 -10.32 14.75
N SER A 193 -7.00 -9.37 14.78
CA SER A 193 -8.32 -9.53 14.16
C SER A 193 -8.22 -9.43 12.63
N LEU A 194 -8.84 -10.38 11.93
CA LEU A 194 -9.02 -10.37 10.48
C LEU A 194 -10.20 -9.47 10.09
N VAL A 195 -11.33 -9.65 10.78
CA VAL A 195 -12.57 -8.92 10.53
C VAL A 195 -13.19 -8.51 11.87
N GLU A 196 -13.66 -7.27 11.96
CA GLU A 196 -14.35 -6.73 13.13
C GLU A 196 -15.75 -6.25 12.75
N ILE A 197 -16.76 -6.69 13.49
CA ILE A 197 -18.17 -6.40 13.22
C ILE A 197 -18.87 -6.01 14.50
N LYS A 198 -19.65 -4.95 14.46
CA LYS A 198 -20.45 -4.51 15.60
C LYS A 198 -21.76 -5.28 15.68
N ALA A 199 -22.05 -5.84 16.86
CA ALA A 199 -23.29 -6.55 17.12
C ALA A 199 -23.71 -6.42 18.60
N ASN A 200 -24.95 -6.77 18.92
CA ASN A 200 -25.42 -6.84 20.31
C ASN A 200 -26.19 -8.14 20.57
N HIS A 201 -26.40 -8.49 21.84
CA HIS A 201 -27.14 -9.71 22.24
C HIS A 201 -28.65 -9.48 22.44
N GLY A 202 -29.21 -8.43 21.84
CA GLY A 202 -30.64 -8.07 21.94
C GLY A 202 -30.87 -6.57 22.10
N ILE A 203 -32.11 -6.16 21.86
CA ILE A 203 -32.56 -4.75 21.90
C ILE A 203 -32.24 -4.13 23.27
N GLY A 204 -31.53 -3.00 23.27
CA GLY A 204 -31.13 -2.26 24.47
C GLY A 204 -29.91 -2.82 25.22
N LYS A 205 -29.27 -3.88 24.75
CA LYS A 205 -28.00 -4.37 25.32
C LYS A 205 -26.81 -3.61 24.75
N ARG A 206 -25.71 -3.59 25.51
CA ARG A 206 -24.44 -2.95 25.10
C ARG A 206 -23.91 -3.55 23.81
N GLU A 207 -23.36 -2.67 22.95
CA GLU A 207 -22.66 -3.05 21.73
C GLU A 207 -21.39 -3.84 22.04
N LYS A 208 -21.17 -4.91 21.28
CA LYS A 208 -19.99 -5.78 21.30
C LYS A 208 -19.30 -5.70 19.95
N ILE A 209 -17.98 -5.92 19.96
CA ILE A 209 -17.19 -6.08 18.74
C ILE A 209 -16.93 -7.57 18.58
N ILE A 210 -17.46 -8.14 17.51
CA ILE A 210 -17.23 -9.52 17.12
C ILE A 210 -16.01 -9.53 16.19
N CYS A 211 -14.99 -10.26 16.60
CA CYS A 211 -13.73 -10.38 15.90
C CYS A 211 -13.55 -11.82 15.41
N PHE A 212 -13.11 -11.99 14.17
CA PHE A 212 -12.66 -13.28 13.66
C PHE A 212 -11.14 -13.22 13.49
N THR A 213 -10.44 -14.21 14.02
CA THR A 213 -9.00 -14.41 13.77
C THR A 213 -8.81 -15.57 12.80
N GLU A 214 -7.59 -16.11 12.65
CA GLU A 214 -7.40 -17.30 11.81
C GLU A 214 -8.06 -18.54 12.39
N MET A 215 -8.11 -18.66 13.72
CA MET A 215 -8.59 -19.87 14.40
C MET A 215 -9.77 -19.62 15.35
N TRP A 216 -10.04 -18.38 15.77
CA TRP A 216 -10.98 -18.09 16.85
C TRP A 216 -12.10 -17.14 16.45
N PHE A 217 -13.29 -17.46 16.96
CA PHE A 217 -14.43 -16.56 17.10
C PHE A 217 -14.30 -15.84 18.44
N VAL A 218 -14.24 -14.51 18.42
CA VAL A 218 -13.95 -13.69 19.61
C VAL A 218 -15.02 -12.61 19.79
N GLU A 219 -15.48 -12.42 21.03
CA GLU A 219 -16.34 -11.29 21.39
C GLU A 219 -15.60 -10.33 22.33
N ARG A 220 -15.52 -9.06 21.94
CA ARG A 220 -14.91 -8.00 22.73
C ARG A 220 -15.94 -7.00 23.23
N GLU A 221 -15.67 -6.43 24.39
CA GLU A 221 -16.42 -5.29 24.90
C GLU A 221 -16.00 -4.02 24.14
N ALA A 222 -16.97 -3.27 23.60
CA ALA A 222 -16.68 -2.12 22.75
C ALA A 222 -15.99 -0.95 23.50
N SER A 223 -16.19 -0.85 24.82
CA SER A 223 -15.68 0.28 25.62
C SER A 223 -14.19 0.20 25.96
N ASN A 224 -13.62 -1.01 26.08
CA ASN A 224 -12.26 -1.24 26.55
C ASN A 224 -11.51 -2.34 25.77
N TYR A 225 -12.12 -2.89 24.72
CA TYR A 225 -11.53 -3.88 23.81
C TYR A 225 -11.13 -5.24 24.44
N THR A 226 -11.57 -5.50 25.68
CA THR A 226 -11.27 -6.76 26.40
C THR A 226 -12.08 -7.93 25.84
N ILE A 227 -11.45 -9.10 25.71
CA ILE A 227 -12.12 -10.32 25.26
C ILE A 227 -13.04 -10.84 26.37
N THR A 228 -14.30 -11.07 26.02
CA THR A 228 -15.34 -11.60 26.92
C THR A 228 -15.74 -13.02 26.59
N PHE A 229 -15.48 -13.48 25.36
CA PHE A 229 -15.77 -14.83 24.91
C PHE A 229 -14.83 -15.19 23.77
N ALA A 230 -14.38 -16.45 23.74
CA ALA A 230 -13.61 -17.01 22.64
C ALA A 230 -13.95 -18.49 22.44
N LYS A 231 -14.17 -18.89 21.18
CA LYS A 231 -14.40 -20.28 20.76
C LYS A 231 -13.67 -20.55 19.46
N PRO A 232 -13.14 -21.76 19.22
CA PRO A 232 -12.54 -22.09 17.93
C PRO A 232 -13.56 -21.99 16.79
N LEU A 233 -13.17 -21.44 15.64
CA LEU A 233 -14.03 -21.33 14.45
C LEU A 233 -14.43 -22.71 13.90
N ASN A 234 -13.56 -23.71 14.08
CA ASN A 234 -13.82 -25.08 13.61
C ASN A 234 -14.93 -25.80 14.41
N GLU A 235 -15.37 -25.25 15.54
CA GLU A 235 -16.49 -25.76 16.33
C GLU A 235 -17.85 -25.24 15.85
N ILE A 236 -17.90 -24.31 14.89
CA ILE A 236 -19.17 -23.76 14.40
C ILE A 236 -19.84 -24.77 13.45
N ILE A 237 -21.06 -25.20 13.78
CA ILE A 237 -21.80 -26.21 13.03
C ILE A 237 -23.03 -25.66 12.29
N HIS A 238 -23.55 -24.52 12.73
CA HIS A 238 -24.77 -23.94 12.17
C HIS A 238 -24.84 -22.43 12.37
N ILE A 239 -25.26 -21.72 11.32
CA ILE A 239 -25.53 -20.29 11.31
C ILE A 239 -26.97 -20.09 10.85
N LEU A 240 -27.84 -19.72 11.78
CA LEU A 240 -29.24 -19.42 11.50
C LEU A 240 -29.40 -17.92 11.21
N ARG A 241 -30.01 -17.61 10.08
CA ARG A 241 -30.55 -16.28 9.78
C ARG A 241 -31.90 -16.19 10.48
N GLY A 242 -31.97 -15.36 11.52
CA GLY A 242 -33.19 -15.23 12.33
C GLY A 242 -34.35 -14.64 11.52
N GLN A 243 -35.56 -14.73 12.10
CA GLN A 243 -36.76 -14.14 11.49
C GLN A 243 -36.67 -12.61 11.45
N ASP A 244 -36.02 -12.02 12.46
CA ASP A 244 -35.65 -10.61 12.45
C ASP A 244 -34.52 -10.37 11.42
N ALA A 245 -34.65 -9.30 10.63
CA ALA A 245 -33.68 -8.92 9.61
C ALA A 245 -32.26 -8.67 10.15
N MET A 246 -32.12 -8.41 11.46
CA MET A 246 -30.83 -8.20 12.13
C MET A 246 -30.32 -9.44 12.86
N GLU A 247 -31.16 -10.44 13.13
CA GLU A 247 -30.82 -11.58 13.99
C GLU A 247 -29.97 -12.64 13.28
N ILE A 248 -28.94 -13.11 13.99
CA ILE A 248 -28.10 -14.26 13.65
C ILE A 248 -27.99 -15.15 14.88
N VAL A 249 -28.17 -16.45 14.71
CA VAL A 249 -27.91 -17.44 15.77
C VAL A 249 -26.77 -18.35 15.33
N ILE A 250 -25.71 -18.39 16.12
CA ILE A 250 -24.55 -19.27 15.89
C ILE A 250 -24.67 -20.44 16.85
N THR A 251 -24.61 -21.66 16.32
CA THR A 251 -24.56 -22.89 17.11
C THR A 251 -23.18 -23.54 16.99
N PHE A 252 -22.58 -23.83 18.14
CA PHE A 252 -21.30 -24.54 18.26
C PHE A 252 -21.51 -26.04 18.46
N SER A 253 -20.45 -26.84 18.27
CA SER A 253 -20.48 -28.29 18.34
C SER A 253 -20.84 -28.86 19.71
N ASP A 254 -20.66 -28.07 20.77
CA ASP A 254 -21.08 -28.37 22.14
C ASP A 254 -22.55 -28.03 22.41
N GLY A 255 -23.31 -27.60 21.39
CA GLY A 255 -24.71 -27.20 21.50
C GLY A 255 -24.93 -25.78 22.01
N LEU A 256 -23.86 -25.03 22.35
CA LEU A 256 -24.00 -23.63 22.75
C LEU A 256 -24.57 -22.82 21.59
N GLN A 257 -25.63 -22.05 21.87
CA GLN A 257 -26.22 -21.11 20.93
C GLN A 257 -26.02 -19.67 21.41
N LYS A 258 -25.58 -18.80 20.50
CA LYS A 258 -25.47 -17.36 20.76
C LYS A 258 -26.26 -16.57 19.72
N HIS A 259 -27.08 -15.65 20.22
CA HIS A 259 -27.90 -14.75 19.42
C HIS A 259 -27.21 -13.40 19.30
N PHE A 260 -27.13 -12.88 18.09
CA PHE A 260 -26.57 -11.58 17.74
C PHE A 260 -27.57 -10.79 16.92
N PHE A 261 -27.61 -9.49 17.11
CA PHE A 261 -28.36 -8.56 16.28
C PHE A 261 -27.41 -7.50 15.72
N THR A 262 -27.43 -7.32 14.40
CA THR A 262 -26.58 -6.35 13.69
C THR A 262 -27.25 -5.88 12.41
N THR A 263 -27.05 -4.61 12.06
CA THR A 263 -27.45 -4.06 10.76
C THR A 263 -26.60 -4.60 9.60
N GLN A 264 -25.42 -5.14 9.91
CA GLN A 264 -24.48 -5.72 8.94
C GLN A 264 -24.64 -7.24 8.81
N ARG A 265 -25.88 -7.75 8.87
CA ARG A 265 -26.16 -9.19 8.99
C ARG A 265 -25.49 -10.03 7.89
N GLU A 266 -25.63 -9.63 6.63
CA GLU A 266 -25.09 -10.37 5.48
C GLU A 266 -23.55 -10.35 5.46
N GLN A 267 -22.93 -9.23 5.85
CA GLN A 267 -21.48 -9.13 6.03
C GLN A 267 -20.99 -10.05 7.14
N PHE A 268 -21.69 -10.08 8.27
CA PHE A 268 -21.37 -10.96 9.39
C PHE A 268 -21.35 -12.41 8.93
N ILE A 269 -22.41 -12.85 8.26
CA ILE A 269 -22.54 -14.23 7.80
C ILE A 269 -21.46 -14.57 6.77
N ALA A 270 -21.22 -13.70 5.80
CA ALA A 270 -20.20 -13.91 4.77
C ALA A 270 -18.80 -14.07 5.37
N SER A 271 -18.39 -13.13 6.24
CA SER A 271 -17.08 -13.17 6.87
C SER A 271 -16.94 -14.34 7.84
N LEU A 272 -17.96 -14.64 8.65
CA LEU A 272 -17.94 -15.79 9.55
C LEU A 272 -17.81 -17.10 8.77
N PHE A 273 -18.57 -17.24 7.69
CA PHE A 273 -18.56 -18.45 6.87
C PHE A 273 -17.22 -18.64 6.17
N ASP A 274 -16.64 -17.56 5.64
CA ASP A 274 -15.30 -17.56 5.02
C ASP A 274 -14.22 -18.00 6.02
N CYS A 275 -14.21 -17.39 7.21
CA CYS A 275 -13.26 -17.77 8.27
C CYS A 275 -13.50 -19.20 8.78
N ALA A 276 -14.75 -19.65 8.88
CA ALA A 276 -15.06 -21.02 9.29
C ALA A 276 -14.55 -22.04 8.28
N ILE A 277 -14.75 -21.81 6.97
CA ILE A 277 -14.21 -22.68 5.90
C ILE A 277 -12.69 -22.77 5.99
N ALA A 278 -12.01 -21.63 6.14
CA ALA A 278 -10.56 -21.60 6.28
C ALA A 278 -10.06 -22.36 7.53
N ALA A 279 -10.83 -22.31 8.62
CA ALA A 279 -10.59 -23.09 9.83
C ALA A 279 -11.01 -24.57 9.72
N LYS A 280 -11.40 -25.05 8.52
CA LYS A 280 -11.89 -26.41 8.26
C LYS A 280 -13.22 -26.75 8.95
N ALA A 281 -14.03 -25.74 9.28
CA ALA A 281 -15.45 -25.90 9.57
C ALA A 281 -16.29 -25.68 8.31
N GLU A 282 -17.35 -26.46 8.16
CA GLU A 282 -18.35 -26.26 7.12
C GLU A 282 -19.73 -26.09 7.76
N PRO A 283 -20.01 -24.92 8.38
CA PRO A 283 -21.28 -24.72 9.06
C PRO A 283 -22.42 -24.62 8.05
N ILE A 284 -23.56 -25.21 8.40
CA ILE A 284 -24.78 -25.09 7.59
C ILE A 284 -25.39 -23.72 7.82
N ILE A 285 -25.80 -23.04 6.74
CA ILE A 285 -26.54 -21.77 6.81
C ILE A 285 -28.00 -22.03 6.47
N SER A 286 -28.92 -21.53 7.29
CA SER A 286 -30.37 -21.67 7.06
C SER A 286 -31.17 -20.44 7.45
N ASP A 287 -32.36 -20.28 6.85
CA ASP A 287 -33.41 -19.37 7.36
C ASP A 287 -34.37 -20.12 8.30
N ILE A 288 -34.38 -21.46 8.23
CA ILE A 288 -35.23 -22.31 9.04
C ILE A 288 -34.41 -22.84 10.23
N PRO A 289 -34.90 -22.70 11.48
CA PRO A 289 -34.26 -23.34 12.63
C PRO A 289 -34.18 -24.85 12.38
N ARG A 290 -33.07 -25.49 12.74
CA ARG A 290 -33.06 -26.96 12.72
C ARG A 290 -34.14 -27.44 13.67
N PHE A 291 -35.00 -28.33 13.18
CA PHE A 291 -35.98 -28.98 14.03
C PHE A 291 -35.22 -29.86 15.02
N GLY A 292 -35.06 -29.41 16.26
CA GLY A 292 -34.35 -30.16 17.29
C GLY A 292 -34.93 -31.57 17.48
N SER A 293 -36.23 -31.74 17.23
CA SER A 293 -36.91 -33.04 17.21
C SER A 293 -36.42 -34.02 16.13
N LEU A 294 -35.71 -33.53 15.11
CA LEU A 294 -35.16 -34.32 14.01
C LEU A 294 -33.65 -34.55 14.15
N ILE A 295 -32.97 -33.89 15.10
CA ILE A 295 -31.53 -34.09 15.35
C ILE A 295 -31.37 -35.25 16.31
N ILE A 296 -30.52 -36.20 15.95
CA ILE A 296 -30.12 -37.31 16.82
C ILE A 296 -28.77 -36.94 17.45
N GLU A 297 -28.79 -36.68 18.74
CA GLU A 297 -27.62 -36.18 19.47
C GLU A 297 -26.70 -37.30 19.96
N ARG A 298 -25.40 -37.00 20.06
CA ARG A 298 -24.34 -37.88 20.61
C ARG A 298 -24.29 -39.30 20.02
N MET A 299 -24.48 -39.44 18.71
CA MET A 299 -24.28 -40.71 18.01
C MET A 299 -22.79 -41.09 17.94
N THR A 300 -22.49 -42.39 18.08
CA THR A 300 -21.19 -42.93 17.68
C THR A 300 -21.02 -42.90 16.17
N ILE A 301 -19.78 -42.97 15.68
CA ILE A 301 -19.48 -42.99 14.22
C ILE A 301 -20.21 -44.15 13.52
N ALA A 302 -20.29 -45.32 14.16
CA ALA A 302 -20.96 -46.49 13.62
C ALA A 302 -22.49 -46.31 13.53
N GLU A 303 -23.12 -45.78 14.59
CA GLU A 303 -24.56 -45.49 14.60
C GLU A 303 -24.93 -44.42 13.58
N ASN A 304 -24.11 -43.38 13.46
CA ASN A 304 -24.31 -42.31 12.49
C ASN A 304 -24.39 -42.88 11.06
N GLY A 305 -23.45 -43.77 10.70
CA GLY A 305 -23.44 -44.40 9.39
C GLY A 305 -24.60 -45.37 9.12
N GLN A 306 -25.11 -46.06 10.15
CA GLN A 306 -26.28 -46.94 10.01
C GLN A 306 -27.57 -46.13 9.78
N ILE A 307 -27.78 -45.08 10.57
CA ILE A 307 -28.94 -44.19 10.47
C ILE A 307 -28.92 -43.48 9.12
N GLU A 308 -27.78 -42.92 8.74
CA GLU A 308 -27.55 -42.31 7.44
C GLU A 308 -27.92 -43.24 6.28
N THR A 309 -27.48 -44.51 6.36
CA THR A 309 -27.83 -45.52 5.35
C THR A 309 -29.32 -45.82 5.32
N SER A 310 -29.99 -45.86 6.48
CA SER A 310 -31.43 -46.08 6.57
C SER A 310 -32.22 -44.92 5.96
N ILE A 311 -31.86 -43.67 6.28
CA ILE A 311 -32.50 -42.48 5.72
C ILE A 311 -32.28 -42.43 4.20
N LEU A 312 -31.06 -42.73 3.73
CA LEU A 312 -30.74 -42.78 2.30
C LEU A 312 -31.54 -43.86 1.56
N LYS A 313 -31.74 -45.03 2.16
CA LYS A 313 -32.61 -46.08 1.59
C LYS A 313 -34.06 -45.62 1.48
N ASN A 314 -34.57 -44.91 2.49
CA ASN A 314 -35.94 -44.37 2.47
C ASN A 314 -36.11 -43.34 1.34
N LEU A 315 -35.10 -42.49 1.10
CA LEU A 315 -35.10 -41.54 -0.02
C LEU A 315 -35.01 -42.24 -1.39
N ALA A 316 -34.07 -43.18 -1.54
CA ALA A 316 -33.82 -43.88 -2.81
C ALA A 316 -35.00 -44.75 -3.25
N ASN A 317 -35.63 -45.47 -2.29
CA ASN A 317 -36.72 -46.39 -2.56
C ASN A 317 -38.10 -45.75 -2.41
N PHE A 318 -38.17 -44.43 -2.25
CA PHE A 318 -39.44 -43.73 -2.05
C PHE A 318 -40.40 -43.97 -3.23
N ASP A 319 -41.62 -44.39 -2.89
CA ASP A 319 -42.68 -44.69 -3.85
C ASP A 319 -43.99 -44.07 -3.38
N GLY A 320 -44.32 -42.91 -3.96
CA GLY A 320 -45.52 -42.16 -3.59
C GLY A 320 -46.82 -42.91 -3.86
N SER A 321 -46.82 -43.95 -4.72
CA SER A 321 -48.00 -44.74 -5.03
C SER A 321 -48.47 -45.62 -3.87
N LYS A 322 -47.59 -45.90 -2.89
CA LYS A 322 -47.88 -46.75 -1.73
C LYS A 322 -48.39 -45.98 -0.51
N ILE A 323 -48.44 -44.65 -0.60
CA ILE A 323 -48.82 -43.79 0.51
C ILE A 323 -50.31 -43.51 0.42
N VAL A 324 -51.03 -43.87 1.47
CA VAL A 324 -52.47 -43.63 1.65
C VAL A 324 -52.62 -42.60 2.77
N ASP A 325 -53.57 -41.67 2.64
CA ASP A 325 -53.93 -40.64 3.64
C ASP A 325 -52.92 -39.51 3.94
N LEU A 326 -51.77 -39.46 3.26
CA LEU A 326 -50.75 -38.40 3.39
C LEU A 326 -50.29 -37.90 2.01
N GLU A 327 -49.96 -36.60 1.90
CA GLU A 327 -49.38 -36.07 0.67
C GLU A 327 -47.95 -36.60 0.49
N ALA A 328 -47.73 -37.43 -0.53
CA ALA A 328 -46.45 -38.11 -0.76
C ALA A 328 -45.24 -37.15 -0.82
N LYS A 329 -45.43 -35.94 -1.36
CA LYS A 329 -44.36 -34.92 -1.41
C LYS A 329 -44.00 -34.39 -0.02
N GLU A 330 -44.97 -34.25 0.88
CA GLU A 330 -44.71 -33.81 2.25
C GLU A 330 -43.93 -34.86 3.03
N LEU A 331 -44.34 -36.13 2.94
CA LEU A 331 -43.61 -37.25 3.56
C LEU A 331 -42.19 -37.36 3.00
N PHE A 332 -42.01 -37.20 1.70
CA PHE A 332 -40.68 -37.20 1.09
C PHE A 332 -39.80 -36.08 1.67
N MET A 333 -40.34 -34.87 1.84
CA MET A 333 -39.60 -33.76 2.44
C MET A 333 -39.22 -34.02 3.92
N VAL A 334 -39.99 -34.79 4.68
CA VAL A 334 -39.60 -35.21 6.03
C VAL A 334 -38.30 -36.03 5.99
N PHE A 335 -38.17 -36.99 5.06
CA PHE A 335 -36.92 -37.74 4.87
C PHE A 335 -35.76 -36.84 4.44
N VAL A 336 -36.03 -35.82 3.62
CA VAL A 336 -35.04 -34.80 3.24
C VAL A 336 -34.53 -34.01 4.46
N PHE A 337 -35.43 -33.56 5.33
CA PHE A 337 -35.04 -32.84 6.55
C PHE A 337 -34.32 -33.73 7.57
N LEU A 338 -34.70 -35.01 7.66
CA LEU A 338 -34.01 -36.00 8.47
C LEU A 338 -32.58 -36.22 7.99
N LEU A 339 -32.36 -36.34 6.68
CA LEU A 339 -31.02 -36.44 6.10
C LEU A 339 -30.22 -35.18 6.43
N ASN A 340 -30.75 -33.99 6.15
CA ASN A 340 -30.03 -32.74 6.39
C ASN A 340 -29.64 -32.52 7.86
N SER A 341 -30.46 -32.98 8.79
CA SER A 341 -30.24 -32.79 10.23
C SER A 341 -29.21 -33.75 10.82
N ASN A 342 -29.04 -34.93 10.23
CA ASN A 342 -28.23 -36.03 10.80
C ASN A 342 -27.03 -36.45 9.95
N THR A 343 -26.98 -36.08 8.68
CA THR A 343 -25.84 -36.36 7.80
C THR A 343 -24.87 -35.18 7.76
N SER A 344 -23.57 -35.51 7.71
CA SER A 344 -22.51 -34.53 7.48
C SER A 344 -22.78 -33.70 6.21
N ILE A 345 -22.34 -32.45 6.23
CA ILE A 345 -22.50 -31.56 5.07
C ILE A 345 -21.74 -32.03 3.84
N ASN A 346 -20.64 -32.78 4.04
CA ASN A 346 -19.86 -33.42 2.99
C ASN A 346 -20.51 -34.70 2.43
N GLY A 347 -21.74 -34.97 2.84
CA GLY A 347 -22.53 -36.11 2.40
C GLY A 347 -22.27 -37.35 3.22
N PRO A 348 -22.88 -38.48 2.82
CA PRO A 348 -22.74 -39.72 3.56
C PRO A 348 -21.31 -40.22 3.71
N GLN A 349 -20.85 -40.36 4.95
CA GLN A 349 -19.44 -40.66 5.26
C GLN A 349 -19.08 -42.15 5.08
N ILE A 350 -20.09 -43.04 5.08
CA ILE A 350 -19.89 -44.48 4.92
C ILE A 350 -20.51 -44.95 3.61
N ALA A 351 -19.87 -44.61 2.49
CA ALA A 351 -20.24 -45.12 1.16
C ALA A 351 -19.30 -46.28 0.78
N ASP A 352 -19.55 -47.48 1.31
CA ASP A 352 -18.99 -48.70 0.71
C ASP A 352 -19.49 -48.84 -0.74
N SER A 353 -18.71 -49.51 -1.60
CA SER A 353 -18.99 -49.73 -3.03
C SER A 353 -20.41 -50.25 -3.35
N GLY A 354 -21.05 -50.97 -2.42
CA GLY A 354 -22.43 -51.45 -2.53
C GLY A 354 -23.55 -50.41 -2.35
N ARG A 355 -23.25 -49.18 -1.88
CA ARG A 355 -24.22 -48.12 -1.56
C ARG A 355 -24.31 -47.03 -2.66
N SER A 356 -23.44 -47.10 -3.66
CA SER A 356 -23.35 -46.18 -4.81
C SER A 356 -24.67 -46.00 -5.58
N LYS A 357 -25.43 -47.09 -5.79
CA LYS A 357 -26.73 -47.04 -6.48
C LYS A 357 -27.80 -46.25 -5.74
N LEU A 358 -27.77 -46.23 -4.40
CA LEU A 358 -28.77 -45.54 -3.59
C LEU A 358 -28.67 -44.02 -3.72
N ILE A 359 -27.46 -43.48 -3.85
CA ILE A 359 -27.24 -42.03 -4.03
C ILE A 359 -27.82 -41.58 -5.36
N GLY A 360 -27.56 -42.32 -6.45
CA GLY A 360 -28.13 -42.03 -7.76
C GLY A 360 -29.65 -42.08 -7.77
N GLN A 361 -30.24 -43.12 -7.18
CA GLN A 361 -31.70 -43.24 -7.04
C GLN A 361 -32.29 -42.11 -6.17
N ALA A 362 -31.63 -41.74 -5.08
CA ALA A 362 -32.07 -40.62 -4.24
C ALA A 362 -32.06 -39.30 -5.03
N LEU A 363 -31.04 -39.03 -5.86
CA LEU A 363 -31.01 -37.87 -6.76
C LEU A 363 -32.18 -37.88 -7.75
N GLU A 364 -32.51 -39.03 -8.35
CA GLU A 364 -33.68 -39.15 -9.24
C GLU A 364 -34.99 -38.86 -8.48
N LYS A 365 -35.15 -39.41 -7.27
CA LYS A 365 -36.35 -39.18 -6.45
C LYS A 365 -36.46 -37.74 -5.98
N MET A 366 -35.34 -37.08 -5.69
CA MET A 366 -35.30 -35.65 -5.38
C MET A 366 -35.89 -34.84 -6.54
N ILE A 367 -35.51 -35.11 -7.78
CA ILE A 367 -36.03 -34.38 -8.95
C ILE A 367 -37.54 -34.60 -9.14
N VAL A 368 -38.06 -35.78 -8.80
CA VAL A 368 -39.48 -36.13 -9.01
C VAL A 368 -40.39 -35.65 -7.87
N TYR A 369 -39.99 -35.88 -6.62
CA TYR A 369 -40.84 -35.66 -5.43
C TYR A 369 -40.42 -34.45 -4.59
N GLY A 370 -39.19 -33.96 -4.77
CA GLY A 370 -38.64 -32.86 -3.99
C GLY A 370 -39.36 -31.53 -4.26
N LYS A 371 -39.63 -30.79 -3.19
CA LYS A 371 -40.16 -29.42 -3.26
C LYS A 371 -39.01 -28.42 -3.26
N ALA A 372 -38.86 -27.66 -4.34
CA ALA A 372 -37.80 -26.67 -4.47
C ALA A 372 -37.82 -25.66 -3.30
N GLY A 373 -36.66 -25.49 -2.67
CA GLY A 373 -36.49 -24.67 -1.46
C GLY A 373 -35.18 -24.99 -0.75
N GLU A 374 -34.95 -24.37 0.40
CA GLU A 374 -33.70 -24.48 1.16
C GLU A 374 -33.34 -25.94 1.51
N GLY A 375 -34.26 -26.69 2.14
CA GLY A 375 -34.02 -28.08 2.54
C GLY A 375 -33.75 -29.02 1.35
N PHE A 376 -34.42 -28.78 0.23
CA PHE A 376 -34.17 -29.51 -1.01
C PHE A 376 -32.74 -29.28 -1.51
N LEU A 377 -32.32 -28.01 -1.62
CA LEU A 377 -30.97 -27.66 -2.11
C LEU A 377 -29.88 -28.18 -1.16
N GLN A 378 -30.09 -28.09 0.14
CA GLN A 378 -29.19 -28.65 1.16
C GLN A 378 -28.98 -30.17 1.01
N CYS A 379 -30.04 -30.91 0.66
CA CYS A 379 -29.95 -32.35 0.44
C CYS A 379 -29.26 -32.67 -0.89
N VAL A 380 -29.60 -31.96 -1.97
CA VAL A 380 -28.91 -32.08 -3.26
C VAL A 380 -27.41 -31.80 -3.11
N TYR A 381 -27.03 -30.76 -2.36
CA TYR A 381 -25.63 -30.45 -2.06
C TYR A 381 -24.92 -31.65 -1.41
N ARG A 382 -25.50 -32.24 -0.35
CA ARG A 382 -24.93 -33.41 0.36
C ARG A 382 -24.84 -34.66 -0.52
N LEU A 383 -25.79 -34.87 -1.42
CA LEU A 383 -25.74 -36.01 -2.34
C LEU A 383 -24.64 -35.82 -3.39
N LEU A 384 -24.52 -34.61 -3.96
CA LEU A 384 -23.53 -34.27 -4.98
C LEU A 384 -22.10 -34.11 -4.43
N SER A 385 -21.91 -33.78 -3.16
CA SER A 385 -20.59 -33.67 -2.54
C SER A 385 -19.83 -35.00 -2.50
N THR A 386 -20.56 -36.12 -2.55
CA THR A 386 -19.96 -37.45 -2.66
C THR A 386 -19.42 -37.70 -4.06
N ARG A 387 -18.27 -38.38 -4.17
CA ARG A 387 -17.67 -38.77 -5.46
C ARG A 387 -18.69 -39.48 -6.36
N MET A 388 -19.45 -40.43 -5.81
CA MET A 388 -20.45 -41.20 -6.56
C MET A 388 -21.65 -40.36 -7.01
N GLY A 389 -22.10 -39.42 -6.18
CA GLY A 389 -23.19 -38.52 -6.54
C GLY A 389 -22.81 -37.61 -7.72
N TYR A 390 -21.58 -37.06 -7.69
CA TYR A 390 -21.05 -36.29 -8.81
C TYR A 390 -20.87 -37.14 -10.07
N GLU A 391 -20.29 -38.34 -9.96
CA GLU A 391 -20.14 -39.25 -11.11
C GLU A 391 -21.49 -39.62 -11.74
N THR A 392 -22.51 -39.88 -10.92
CA THR A 392 -23.87 -40.18 -11.41
C THR A 392 -24.49 -38.98 -12.10
N PHE A 393 -24.31 -37.77 -11.55
CA PHE A 393 -24.74 -36.53 -12.19
C PHE A 393 -24.09 -36.34 -13.56
N VAL A 394 -22.79 -36.59 -13.69
CA VAL A 394 -22.07 -36.44 -14.98
C VAL A 394 -22.49 -37.50 -15.99
N GLN A 395 -22.75 -38.74 -15.55
CA GLN A 395 -23.11 -39.86 -16.43
C GLN A 395 -24.59 -39.85 -16.86
N ASN A 396 -25.51 -39.41 -16.01
CA ASN A 396 -26.94 -39.40 -16.30
C ASN A 396 -27.41 -38.02 -16.80
N LYS A 397 -27.52 -37.90 -18.13
CA LYS A 397 -27.91 -36.67 -18.82
C LYS A 397 -29.25 -36.09 -18.32
N ASN A 398 -30.24 -36.92 -18.01
CA ASN A 398 -31.56 -36.46 -17.54
C ASN A 398 -31.48 -35.82 -16.14
N ILE A 399 -30.72 -36.45 -15.24
CA ILE A 399 -30.44 -35.88 -13.91
C ILE A 399 -29.71 -34.54 -14.08
N MET A 400 -28.69 -34.50 -14.94
CA MET A 400 -27.89 -33.30 -15.19
C MET A 400 -28.73 -32.13 -15.67
N GLU A 401 -29.46 -32.28 -16.79
CA GLU A 401 -30.25 -31.22 -17.41
C GLU A 401 -31.30 -30.67 -16.44
N LYS A 402 -32.03 -31.56 -15.74
CA LYS A 402 -33.06 -31.15 -14.78
C LYS A 402 -32.48 -30.45 -13.55
N LEU A 403 -31.38 -30.94 -12.98
CA LEU A 403 -30.75 -30.27 -11.84
C LEU A 403 -30.20 -28.90 -12.24
N VAL A 404 -29.56 -28.78 -13.41
CA VAL A 404 -29.08 -27.47 -13.91
C VAL A 404 -30.25 -26.52 -14.15
N GLU A 405 -31.38 -27.00 -14.67
CA GLU A 405 -32.59 -26.18 -14.81
C GLU A 405 -33.13 -25.70 -13.46
N ILE A 406 -33.25 -26.60 -12.47
CA ILE A 406 -33.73 -26.26 -11.11
C ILE A 406 -32.78 -25.26 -10.44
N ILE A 407 -31.47 -25.45 -10.55
CA ILE A 407 -30.48 -24.54 -9.98
C ILE A 407 -30.49 -23.21 -10.72
N GLY A 408 -30.65 -23.22 -12.04
CA GLY A 408 -30.82 -22.01 -12.82
C GLY A 408 -32.02 -21.18 -12.35
N LYS A 409 -33.15 -21.82 -12.04
CA LYS A 409 -34.32 -21.15 -11.41
C LYS A 409 -34.03 -20.68 -9.98
N ALA A 410 -33.22 -21.42 -9.23
CA ALA A 410 -32.80 -21.02 -7.88
C ALA A 410 -31.93 -19.74 -7.90
N LEU A 411 -31.08 -19.57 -8.92
CA LEU A 411 -30.25 -18.36 -9.12
C LEU A 411 -31.04 -17.11 -9.53
N GLU A 412 -32.31 -17.26 -9.92
CA GLU A 412 -33.25 -16.17 -10.22
C GLU A 412 -34.12 -15.81 -8.99
N SER A 413 -33.90 -16.47 -7.85
CA SER A 413 -34.66 -16.25 -6.62
C SER A 413 -34.31 -14.91 -5.98
N VAL A 414 -35.32 -14.25 -5.37
CA VAL A 414 -35.11 -13.04 -4.56
C VAL A 414 -34.57 -13.39 -3.16
N LYS A 415 -34.71 -14.64 -2.71
CA LYS A 415 -34.30 -15.08 -1.35
C LYS A 415 -32.79 -15.36 -1.30
N PRO A 416 -31.98 -14.62 -0.50
CA PRO A 416 -30.53 -14.82 -0.45
C PRO A 416 -30.10 -16.24 -0.05
N ILE A 417 -30.85 -16.92 0.83
CA ILE A 417 -30.52 -18.30 1.22
C ILE A 417 -30.64 -19.29 0.07
N VAL A 418 -31.61 -19.08 -0.83
CA VAL A 418 -31.83 -19.93 -2.00
C VAL A 418 -30.73 -19.68 -3.03
N LEU A 419 -30.37 -18.41 -3.24
CA LEU A 419 -29.22 -18.02 -4.08
C LEU A 419 -27.93 -18.65 -3.55
N PHE A 420 -27.65 -18.54 -2.26
CA PHE A 420 -26.46 -19.10 -1.63
C PHE A 420 -26.36 -20.62 -1.83
N TRP A 421 -27.41 -21.38 -1.51
CA TRP A 421 -27.38 -22.83 -1.71
C TRP A 421 -27.31 -23.22 -3.19
N GLY A 422 -27.97 -22.47 -4.07
CA GLY A 422 -27.83 -22.62 -5.51
C GLY A 422 -26.36 -22.45 -5.95
N LEU A 423 -25.71 -21.38 -5.52
CA LEU A 423 -24.29 -21.09 -5.79
C LEU A 423 -23.36 -22.14 -5.20
N ARG A 424 -23.61 -22.62 -3.98
CA ARG A 424 -22.85 -23.72 -3.37
C ARG A 424 -22.91 -25.00 -4.20
N ILE A 425 -24.09 -25.34 -4.72
CA ILE A 425 -24.24 -26.50 -5.62
C ILE A 425 -23.54 -26.23 -6.95
N CYS A 426 -23.62 -25.01 -7.50
CA CYS A 426 -22.85 -24.62 -8.69
C CYS A 426 -21.35 -24.83 -8.45
N GLY A 427 -20.85 -24.45 -7.27
CA GLY A 427 -19.49 -24.70 -6.84
C GLY A 427 -19.10 -26.18 -6.89
N LEU A 428 -19.95 -27.09 -6.41
CA LEU A 428 -19.73 -28.54 -6.51
C LEU A 428 -19.81 -29.06 -7.95
N MET A 429 -20.75 -28.53 -8.75
CA MET A 429 -20.92 -28.91 -10.16
C MET A 429 -19.69 -28.55 -11.00
N LEU A 430 -19.06 -27.43 -10.65
CA LEU A 430 -17.87 -26.92 -11.31
C LEU A 430 -16.62 -27.57 -10.71
N CYS A 431 -16.43 -27.59 -9.40
CA CYS A 431 -15.25 -28.16 -8.74
C CYS A 431 -15.65 -29.36 -7.89
N SER A 432 -15.26 -30.57 -8.31
CA SER A 432 -15.66 -31.80 -7.62
C SER A 432 -14.49 -32.52 -6.97
N THR A 433 -14.83 -33.47 -6.10
CA THR A 433 -13.87 -34.41 -5.48
C THR A 433 -13.55 -35.61 -6.39
N ALA A 434 -14.14 -35.67 -7.59
CA ALA A 434 -13.91 -36.73 -8.56
C ALA A 434 -12.62 -36.51 -9.37
N GLU A 435 -12.24 -37.50 -10.18
CA GLU A 435 -11.07 -37.40 -11.06
C GLU A 435 -11.19 -36.25 -12.07
N GLU A 436 -10.06 -35.64 -12.44
CA GLU A 436 -10.00 -34.44 -13.29
C GLU A 436 -10.75 -34.59 -14.63
N ASN A 437 -10.73 -35.78 -15.22
CA ASN A 437 -11.47 -36.07 -16.47
C ASN A 437 -12.98 -36.01 -16.30
N THR A 438 -13.50 -36.46 -15.15
CA THR A 438 -14.94 -36.42 -14.84
C THR A 438 -15.36 -34.99 -14.53
N GLU A 439 -14.56 -34.24 -13.78
CA GLU A 439 -14.78 -32.80 -13.55
C GLU A 439 -14.80 -32.01 -14.86
N LYS A 440 -13.82 -32.24 -15.76
CA LYS A 440 -13.77 -31.58 -17.07
C LYS A 440 -15.05 -31.79 -17.89
N LYS A 441 -15.57 -33.03 -17.92
CA LYS A 441 -16.83 -33.36 -18.61
C LYS A 441 -18.02 -32.68 -17.93
N GLY A 442 -18.08 -32.71 -16.60
CA GLY A 442 -19.13 -32.06 -15.81
C GLY A 442 -19.18 -30.56 -16.00
N LYS A 443 -18.04 -29.86 -15.82
CA LYS A 443 -17.87 -28.43 -16.07
C LYS A 443 -18.38 -28.04 -17.45
N LEU A 444 -17.88 -28.71 -18.49
CA LEU A 444 -18.25 -28.41 -19.87
C LEU A 444 -19.75 -28.54 -20.11
N ALA A 445 -20.35 -29.62 -19.61
CA ALA A 445 -21.78 -29.87 -19.81
C ALA A 445 -22.66 -28.83 -19.09
N VAL A 446 -22.30 -28.46 -17.87
CA VAL A 446 -23.02 -27.46 -17.07
C VAL A 446 -22.85 -26.05 -17.65
N MET A 447 -21.66 -25.70 -18.14
CA MET A 447 -21.41 -24.41 -18.77
C MET A 447 -22.15 -24.27 -20.11
N LYS A 448 -22.22 -25.33 -20.92
CA LYS A 448 -23.02 -25.37 -22.16
C LYS A 448 -24.51 -25.15 -21.95
N LEU A 449 -25.02 -25.46 -20.76
CA LEU A 449 -26.40 -25.19 -20.37
C LEU A 449 -26.61 -23.75 -19.83
N GLY A 450 -25.60 -22.86 -19.95
CA GLY A 450 -25.71 -21.45 -19.62
C GLY A 450 -25.58 -21.11 -18.13
N LEU A 451 -25.12 -22.04 -17.28
CA LEU A 451 -25.06 -21.79 -15.83
C LEU A 451 -24.11 -20.64 -15.45
N HIS A 452 -22.98 -20.52 -16.16
CA HIS A 452 -21.97 -19.47 -15.92
C HIS A 452 -22.54 -18.06 -16.17
N GLU A 453 -23.39 -17.89 -17.19
CA GLU A 453 -24.10 -16.63 -17.45
C GLU A 453 -25.08 -16.30 -16.32
N LYS A 454 -25.81 -17.29 -15.80
CA LYS A 454 -26.72 -17.10 -14.68
C LYS A 454 -25.99 -16.66 -13.41
N ILE A 455 -24.87 -17.31 -13.09
CA ILE A 455 -24.01 -16.94 -11.94
C ILE A 455 -23.53 -15.49 -12.09
N PHE A 456 -23.10 -15.10 -13.29
CA PHE A 456 -22.68 -13.73 -13.59
C PHE A 456 -23.81 -12.71 -13.42
N ASN A 457 -25.01 -12.99 -13.93
CA ASN A 457 -26.16 -12.11 -13.78
C ASN A 457 -26.54 -11.94 -12.30
N THR A 458 -26.53 -13.03 -11.52
CA THR A 458 -26.73 -12.97 -10.06
C THR A 458 -25.67 -12.08 -9.40
N LEU A 459 -24.39 -12.17 -9.79
CA LEU A 459 -23.33 -11.31 -9.27
C LEU A 459 -23.63 -9.83 -9.57
N LYS A 460 -23.88 -9.50 -10.84
CA LYS A 460 -24.12 -8.14 -11.32
C LYS A 460 -25.27 -7.46 -10.58
N GLU A 461 -26.38 -8.17 -10.37
CA GLU A 461 -27.52 -7.63 -9.62
C GLU A 461 -27.21 -7.42 -8.14
N ASN A 462 -26.41 -8.29 -7.52
CA ASN A 462 -26.16 -8.26 -6.08
C ASN A 462 -25.01 -7.33 -5.67
N ILE A 463 -24.11 -6.96 -6.58
CA ILE A 463 -23.11 -5.90 -6.36
C ILE A 463 -23.83 -4.59 -6.00
N LYS A 464 -24.83 -4.18 -6.79
CA LYS A 464 -25.59 -2.94 -6.56
C LYS A 464 -26.48 -3.01 -5.33
N LYS A 465 -27.01 -4.19 -5.01
CA LYS A 465 -27.82 -4.42 -3.79
C LYS A 465 -26.97 -4.44 -2.51
N GLY A 466 -25.65 -4.59 -2.61
CA GLY A 466 -24.74 -4.65 -1.47
C GLY A 466 -24.97 -5.88 -0.59
N SER A 467 -25.01 -7.09 -1.17
CA SER A 467 -25.17 -8.35 -0.42
C SER A 467 -23.86 -9.17 -0.40
N PRO A 468 -22.93 -8.94 0.56
CA PRO A 468 -21.66 -9.68 0.65
C PRO A 468 -21.82 -11.20 0.69
N PHE A 469 -22.91 -11.68 1.29
CA PHE A 469 -23.21 -13.10 1.40
C PHE A 469 -23.43 -13.78 0.04
N VAL A 470 -24.25 -13.17 -0.83
CA VAL A 470 -24.50 -13.70 -2.18
C VAL A 470 -23.30 -13.44 -3.09
N ILE A 471 -22.68 -12.26 -2.97
CA ILE A 471 -21.47 -11.91 -3.73
C ILE A 471 -20.38 -12.95 -3.46
N TYR A 472 -20.09 -13.29 -2.19
CA TYR A 472 -19.14 -14.33 -1.81
C TYR A 472 -19.40 -15.64 -2.57
N GLY A 473 -20.65 -16.12 -2.59
CA GLY A 473 -21.04 -17.33 -3.32
C GLY A 473 -20.78 -17.22 -4.82
N CYS A 474 -21.01 -16.05 -5.42
CA CYS A 474 -20.78 -15.82 -6.85
C CYS A 474 -19.28 -15.80 -7.18
N VAL A 475 -18.47 -15.01 -6.47
CA VAL A 475 -17.02 -14.90 -6.76
C VAL A 475 -16.31 -16.23 -6.50
N THR A 476 -16.67 -16.95 -5.43
CA THR A 476 -16.12 -18.29 -5.16
C THR A 476 -16.51 -19.31 -6.22
N THR A 477 -17.73 -19.24 -6.77
CA THR A 477 -18.16 -20.13 -7.85
C THR A 477 -17.44 -19.81 -9.17
N LEU A 478 -17.34 -18.53 -9.53
CA LEU A 478 -16.61 -18.07 -10.71
C LEU A 478 -15.11 -18.40 -10.61
N LYS A 479 -14.51 -18.35 -9.40
CA LYS A 479 -13.12 -18.78 -9.15
C LYS A 479 -12.85 -20.18 -9.71
N TYR A 480 -13.79 -21.11 -9.57
CA TYR A 480 -13.64 -22.48 -10.08
C TYR A 480 -13.62 -22.59 -11.61
N ILE A 481 -14.10 -21.56 -12.30
CA ILE A 481 -14.10 -21.47 -13.76
C ILE A 481 -12.81 -20.81 -14.24
N VAL A 482 -12.43 -19.68 -13.63
CA VAL A 482 -11.42 -18.78 -14.21
C VAL A 482 -10.08 -18.71 -13.48
N CYS A 483 -9.99 -19.04 -12.18
CA CYS A 483 -8.74 -18.91 -11.43
C CYS A 483 -7.97 -20.24 -11.30
N GLU A 484 -6.64 -20.19 -11.32
CA GLU A 484 -5.78 -21.35 -11.04
C GLU A 484 -5.92 -21.81 -9.56
N PRO A 485 -5.78 -23.12 -9.26
CA PRO A 485 -5.54 -24.24 -10.19
C PRO A 485 -6.83 -24.80 -10.83
N TYR A 486 -8.00 -24.26 -10.51
CA TYR A 486 -9.29 -24.82 -10.92
C TYR A 486 -9.59 -24.60 -12.41
N SER A 487 -9.13 -23.50 -12.99
CA SER A 487 -9.31 -23.18 -14.40
C SER A 487 -8.66 -24.17 -15.37
N ASN A 488 -7.70 -25.01 -14.92
CA ASN A 488 -7.01 -26.00 -15.76
C ASN A 488 -7.96 -27.01 -16.43
N THR A 489 -9.07 -27.35 -15.78
CA THR A 489 -10.10 -28.27 -16.27
C THR A 489 -11.23 -27.56 -17.04
N THR A 490 -11.18 -26.23 -17.18
CA THR A 490 -12.16 -25.42 -17.91
C THR A 490 -11.81 -25.36 -19.40
N GLU A 491 -12.78 -25.63 -20.28
CA GLU A 491 -12.59 -25.54 -21.74
C GLU A 491 -12.33 -24.09 -22.20
N PHE A 492 -11.41 -23.90 -23.15
CA PHE A 492 -10.92 -22.58 -23.59
C PHE A 492 -12.04 -21.63 -24.04
N ASN A 493 -13.01 -22.09 -24.83
CA ASN A 493 -14.10 -21.23 -25.29
C ASN A 493 -14.99 -20.76 -24.13
N MET A 494 -15.32 -21.68 -23.23
CA MET A 494 -16.13 -21.39 -22.05
C MET A 494 -15.41 -20.45 -21.07
N PHE A 495 -14.09 -20.61 -20.94
CA PHE A 495 -13.23 -19.71 -20.18
C PHE A 495 -13.26 -18.29 -20.75
N ASN A 496 -13.04 -18.13 -22.05
CA ASN A 496 -13.07 -16.81 -22.70
C ASN A 496 -14.45 -16.15 -22.65
N GLN A 497 -15.53 -16.93 -22.79
CA GLN A 497 -16.90 -16.42 -22.61
C GLN A 497 -17.09 -15.88 -21.19
N THR A 498 -16.67 -16.63 -20.17
CA THR A 498 -16.79 -16.20 -18.77
C THR A 498 -15.93 -14.97 -18.46
N MET A 499 -14.71 -14.91 -18.99
CA MET A 499 -13.84 -13.74 -18.84
C MET A 499 -14.40 -12.50 -19.54
N SER A 500 -15.02 -12.68 -20.71
CA SER A 500 -15.69 -11.61 -21.43
C SER A 500 -16.87 -11.03 -20.63
N LEU A 501 -17.62 -11.89 -19.92
CA LEU A 501 -18.66 -11.46 -18.98
C LEU A 501 -18.06 -10.70 -17.80
N ILE A 502 -17.03 -11.23 -17.13
CA ILE A 502 -16.36 -10.54 -16.01
C ILE A 502 -15.85 -9.16 -16.43
N GLY A 503 -15.22 -9.05 -17.60
CA GLY A 503 -14.77 -7.75 -18.15
C GLY A 503 -15.91 -6.78 -18.43
N SER A 504 -17.13 -7.26 -18.68
CA SER A 504 -18.31 -6.41 -18.89
C SER A 504 -18.91 -5.79 -17.61
N LEU A 505 -18.36 -6.11 -16.43
CA LEU A 505 -18.73 -5.42 -15.17
C LEU A 505 -18.29 -3.96 -15.18
N GLY A 506 -17.20 -3.62 -15.86
CA GLY A 506 -16.64 -2.27 -15.88
C GLY A 506 -16.43 -1.72 -14.46
N ARG A 507 -16.98 -0.54 -14.19
CA ARG A 507 -16.90 0.15 -12.89
C ARG A 507 -17.41 -0.69 -11.70
N ASP A 508 -18.44 -1.52 -11.90
CA ASP A 508 -19.07 -2.32 -10.83
C ASP A 508 -18.09 -3.35 -10.24
N LEU A 509 -17.06 -3.79 -11.00
CA LEU A 509 -16.03 -4.71 -10.53
C LEU A 509 -15.30 -4.17 -9.29
N PHE A 510 -15.08 -2.87 -9.25
CA PHE A 510 -14.26 -2.25 -8.21
C PHE A 510 -14.96 -2.17 -6.85
N MET A 511 -16.28 -2.26 -6.83
CA MET A 511 -17.05 -2.37 -5.58
C MET A 511 -16.71 -3.66 -4.81
N LEU A 512 -16.24 -4.71 -5.49
CA LEU A 512 -15.79 -5.95 -4.83
C LEU A 512 -14.58 -5.72 -3.93
N PHE A 513 -13.71 -4.77 -4.28
CA PHE A 513 -12.51 -4.46 -3.50
C PHE A 513 -12.80 -3.74 -2.18
N GLN A 514 -14.00 -3.15 -2.05
CA GLN A 514 -14.47 -2.50 -0.83
C GLN A 514 -15.07 -3.50 0.17
N SER A 515 -15.23 -4.78 -0.22
CA SER A 515 -15.81 -5.80 0.65
C SER A 515 -14.94 -6.07 1.89
N PRO A 516 -15.55 -6.12 3.09
CA PRO A 516 -14.87 -6.47 4.33
C PRO A 516 -14.64 -7.99 4.50
N CYS A 517 -15.29 -8.83 3.69
CA CYS A 517 -14.98 -10.26 3.61
C CYS A 517 -13.71 -10.45 2.78
N ILE A 518 -12.65 -10.98 3.39
CA ILE A 518 -11.26 -10.98 2.88
C ILE A 518 -11.12 -11.79 1.58
N SER A 519 -11.89 -12.88 1.40
CA SER A 519 -11.86 -13.67 0.17
C SER A 519 -12.43 -12.94 -1.05
N ILE A 520 -13.42 -12.05 -0.89
CA ILE A 520 -14.04 -11.33 -2.02
C ILE A 520 -13.03 -10.46 -2.80
N PRO A 521 -12.32 -9.50 -2.18
CA PRO A 521 -11.35 -8.66 -2.88
C PRO A 521 -10.15 -9.47 -3.39
N HIS A 522 -9.76 -10.54 -2.68
CA HIS A 522 -8.69 -11.42 -3.12
C HIS A 522 -9.06 -12.17 -4.41
N ILE A 523 -10.23 -12.83 -4.44
CA ILE A 523 -10.69 -13.56 -5.62
C ILE A 523 -10.95 -12.60 -6.78
N ALA A 524 -11.53 -11.42 -6.54
CA ALA A 524 -11.70 -10.39 -7.57
C ALA A 524 -10.35 -9.95 -8.17
N GLY A 525 -9.33 -9.77 -7.32
CA GLY A 525 -7.96 -9.49 -7.77
C GLY A 525 -7.37 -10.61 -8.63
N GLN A 526 -7.57 -11.88 -8.25
CA GLN A 526 -7.15 -13.04 -9.06
C GLN A 526 -7.87 -13.07 -10.42
N MET A 527 -9.18 -12.81 -10.46
CA MET A 527 -9.94 -12.76 -11.71
C MET A 527 -9.43 -11.67 -12.64
N LEU A 528 -9.16 -10.48 -12.09
CA LEU A 528 -8.65 -9.36 -12.86
C LEU A 528 -7.22 -9.63 -13.38
N GLN A 529 -6.37 -10.24 -12.55
CA GLN A 529 -5.05 -10.68 -12.97
C GLN A 529 -5.14 -11.67 -14.14
N THR A 530 -5.98 -12.70 -14.01
CA THR A 530 -6.17 -13.68 -15.09
C THR A 530 -6.76 -13.03 -16.35
N LEU A 531 -7.63 -12.03 -16.21
CA LEU A 531 -8.17 -11.27 -17.35
C LEU A 531 -7.04 -10.55 -18.11
N VAL A 532 -6.12 -9.89 -17.41
CA VAL A 532 -5.00 -9.15 -18.02
C VAL A 532 -3.91 -10.08 -18.56
N GLU A 533 -3.56 -11.13 -17.82
CA GLU A 533 -2.41 -11.99 -18.15
C GLU A 533 -2.71 -13.06 -19.19
N GLU A 534 -3.96 -13.58 -19.25
CA GLU A 534 -4.29 -14.77 -20.06
C GLU A 534 -5.28 -14.52 -21.20
N THR A 535 -5.80 -13.30 -21.37
CA THR A 535 -6.78 -12.99 -22.42
C THR A 535 -6.29 -11.97 -23.45
N ASP A 536 -6.86 -12.05 -24.65
CA ASP A 536 -6.59 -11.13 -25.77
C ASP A 536 -7.61 -9.98 -25.86
N MET A 537 -8.23 -9.62 -24.73
CA MET A 537 -9.30 -8.60 -24.69
C MET A 537 -8.75 -7.19 -24.41
N GLU A 538 -7.84 -6.71 -25.27
CA GLU A 538 -7.10 -5.44 -25.08
C GLU A 538 -8.02 -4.23 -24.82
N GLU A 539 -9.12 -4.10 -25.58
CA GLU A 539 -10.08 -2.99 -25.40
C GLU A 539 -10.72 -3.01 -24.01
N LYS A 540 -11.17 -4.18 -23.53
CA LYS A 540 -11.80 -4.31 -22.21
C LYS A 540 -10.81 -4.11 -21.06
N ILE A 541 -9.57 -4.58 -21.25
CA ILE A 541 -8.50 -4.38 -20.27
C ILE A 541 -8.21 -2.88 -20.13
N LYS A 542 -8.09 -2.18 -21.25
CA LYS A 542 -7.88 -0.73 -21.28
C LYS A 542 -9.03 0.02 -20.60
N GLU A 543 -10.28 -0.32 -20.91
CA GLU A 543 -11.44 0.27 -20.24
C GLU A 543 -11.39 0.08 -18.71
N LEU A 544 -11.02 -1.12 -18.22
CA LEU A 544 -10.88 -1.38 -16.78
C LEU A 544 -9.74 -0.58 -16.15
N GLN A 545 -8.62 -0.41 -16.84
CA GLN A 545 -7.51 0.43 -16.38
C GLN A 545 -7.91 1.92 -16.34
N ASP A 546 -8.66 2.39 -17.33
CA ASP A 546 -9.25 3.73 -17.36
C ASP A 546 -10.22 3.92 -16.19
N TYR A 547 -11.11 2.96 -15.92
CA TYR A 547 -11.99 3.00 -14.74
C TYR A 547 -11.20 3.00 -13.42
N ALA A 548 -10.11 2.23 -13.31
CA ALA A 548 -9.27 2.22 -12.11
C ALA A 548 -8.63 3.60 -11.83
N LEU A 549 -8.27 4.34 -12.89
CA LEU A 549 -7.86 5.74 -12.78
C LEU A 549 -9.06 6.62 -12.40
N LEU A 550 -10.20 6.54 -13.10
CA LEU A 550 -11.36 7.38 -12.80
C LEU A 550 -11.93 7.19 -11.38
N GLU A 551 -11.82 6.00 -10.79
CA GLU A 551 -12.23 5.76 -9.41
C GLU A 551 -11.17 6.15 -8.36
N GLY A 552 -9.96 6.54 -8.77
CA GLY A 552 -8.84 6.82 -7.85
C GLY A 552 -8.23 5.58 -7.20
N ILE A 553 -8.53 4.40 -7.74
CA ILE A 553 -8.13 3.11 -7.17
C ILE A 553 -6.63 2.87 -7.34
N THR A 554 -6.09 3.21 -8.51
CA THR A 554 -4.65 3.16 -8.78
C THR A 554 -3.87 4.01 -7.77
N LEU A 555 -4.38 5.20 -7.44
CA LEU A 555 -3.79 6.11 -6.45
C LEU A 555 -3.86 5.52 -5.03
N GLN A 556 -5.02 4.99 -4.64
CA GLN A 556 -5.24 4.39 -3.33
C GLN A 556 -4.35 3.17 -3.10
N TYR A 557 -4.20 2.30 -4.10
CA TYR A 557 -3.31 1.14 -4.00
C TYR A 557 -1.84 1.53 -4.04
N PHE A 558 -1.45 2.55 -4.83
CA PHE A 558 -0.11 3.10 -4.79
C PHE A 558 0.24 3.65 -3.40
N TYR A 559 -0.64 4.46 -2.81
CA TYR A 559 -0.49 4.95 -1.44
C TYR A 559 -0.39 3.81 -0.42
N THR A 560 -1.25 2.79 -0.55
CA THR A 560 -1.24 1.61 0.34
C THR A 560 0.07 0.83 0.21
N ALA A 561 0.58 0.64 -1.00
CA ALA A 561 1.82 -0.07 -1.25
C ALA A 561 3.03 0.67 -0.66
N CYS A 562 3.12 1.98 -0.87
CA CYS A 562 4.21 2.81 -0.36
C CYS A 562 4.15 3.01 1.17
N PHE A 563 3.01 3.46 1.70
CA PHE A 563 2.96 4.04 3.06
C PHE A 563 2.25 3.18 4.10
N SER A 564 1.52 2.13 3.70
CA SER A 564 0.86 1.25 4.68
C SER A 564 1.91 0.44 5.46
N LYS A 565 1.88 0.60 6.79
CA LYS A 565 2.68 -0.18 7.75
C LYS A 565 1.76 -1.24 8.38
N PRO A 566 1.79 -2.49 7.91
CA PRO A 566 0.83 -3.50 8.36
C PRO A 566 1.07 -3.85 9.84
N LYS A 567 0.05 -3.62 10.66
CA LYS A 567 -0.01 -4.04 12.08
C LYS A 567 -0.84 -5.31 12.27
N THR A 568 -1.81 -5.54 11.40
CA THR A 568 -2.69 -6.72 11.40
C THR A 568 -2.48 -7.53 10.13
N THR A 569 -2.87 -8.81 10.17
CA THR A 569 -2.85 -9.69 8.99
C THR A 569 -3.67 -9.10 7.84
N THR A 570 -4.83 -8.49 8.11
CA THR A 570 -5.65 -7.85 7.06
C THR A 570 -4.94 -6.72 6.33
N GLN A 571 -4.23 -5.85 7.06
CA GLN A 571 -3.46 -4.77 6.43
C GLN A 571 -2.30 -5.31 5.59
N LEU A 572 -1.70 -6.41 6.02
CA LEU A 572 -0.67 -7.12 5.26
C LEU A 572 -1.23 -7.70 3.95
N LEU A 573 -2.41 -8.33 4.01
CA LEU A 573 -3.11 -8.86 2.82
C LEU A 573 -3.55 -7.75 1.87
N GLN A 574 -4.04 -6.61 2.38
CA GLN A 574 -4.38 -5.44 1.57
C GLN A 574 -3.15 -4.84 0.88
N LYS A 575 -2.02 -4.74 1.57
CA LYS A 575 -0.76 -4.28 0.97
C LYS A 575 -0.28 -5.24 -0.12
N HIS A 576 -0.37 -6.55 0.12
CA HIS A 576 -0.04 -7.56 -0.88
C HIS A 576 -0.95 -7.45 -2.11
N LEU A 577 -2.27 -7.35 -1.92
CA LEU A 577 -3.24 -7.14 -3.00
C LEU A 577 -2.94 -5.85 -3.79
N ALA A 578 -2.57 -4.77 -3.10
CA ALA A 578 -2.22 -3.49 -3.74
C ALA A 578 -1.07 -3.65 -4.75
N LEU A 579 -0.01 -4.39 -4.38
CA LEU A 579 1.12 -4.63 -5.27
C LEU A 579 0.71 -5.39 -6.53
N HIS A 580 -0.07 -6.46 -6.38
CA HIS A 580 -0.57 -7.25 -7.52
C HIS A 580 -1.47 -6.43 -8.43
N LEU A 581 -2.34 -5.59 -7.84
CA LEU A 581 -3.24 -4.76 -8.63
C LEU A 581 -2.51 -3.62 -9.35
N LEU A 582 -1.42 -3.08 -8.80
CA LEU A 582 -0.60 -2.07 -9.48
C LEU A 582 0.06 -2.66 -10.74
N ASP A 583 0.54 -3.91 -10.70
CA ASP A 583 1.04 -4.60 -11.89
C ASP A 583 -0.02 -4.65 -12.99
N VAL A 584 -1.25 -5.00 -12.64
CA VAL A 584 -2.40 -5.08 -13.55
C VAL A 584 -2.78 -3.70 -14.11
N PHE A 585 -2.88 -2.66 -13.27
CA PHE A 585 -3.34 -1.33 -13.69
C PHE A 585 -2.33 -0.52 -14.50
N THR A 586 -1.07 -0.95 -14.50
CA THR A 586 0.02 -0.24 -15.18
C THR A 586 0.54 -0.96 -16.41
N PHE A 587 0.10 -2.20 -16.65
CA PHE A 587 0.53 -3.01 -17.78
C PHE A 587 0.09 -2.36 -19.11
N GLU A 588 1.09 -1.95 -19.92
CA GLU A 588 0.92 -1.35 -21.26
C GLU A 588 -0.10 -0.18 -21.32
N HIS A 589 -0.30 0.53 -20.20
CA HIS A 589 -1.30 1.59 -20.09
C HIS A 589 -0.68 2.99 -20.12
N THR A 590 -0.84 3.70 -21.24
CA THR A 590 -0.23 5.01 -21.48
C THR A 590 -0.68 6.10 -20.50
N GLU A 591 -1.96 6.13 -20.13
CA GLU A 591 -2.50 7.13 -19.20
C GLU A 591 -1.98 6.93 -17.78
N THR A 592 -1.83 5.66 -17.34
CA THR A 592 -1.28 5.36 -16.02
C THR A 592 0.21 5.73 -15.96
N GLU A 593 0.99 5.42 -16.99
CA GLU A 593 2.39 5.84 -17.07
C GLU A 593 2.55 7.36 -17.07
N SER A 594 1.71 8.07 -17.83
CA SER A 594 1.67 9.53 -17.87
C SER A 594 1.37 10.10 -16.47
N THR A 595 0.44 9.46 -15.73
CA THR A 595 0.10 9.84 -14.35
C THR A 595 1.26 9.61 -13.39
N PHE A 596 1.93 8.44 -13.45
CA PHE A 596 3.10 8.18 -12.60
C PHE A 596 4.28 9.11 -12.92
N LYS A 597 4.48 9.53 -14.18
CA LYS A 597 5.47 10.55 -14.56
C LYS A 597 5.18 11.94 -13.97
N ARG A 598 3.92 12.25 -13.65
CA ARG A 598 3.52 13.48 -12.94
C ARG A 598 3.61 13.38 -11.41
N ILE A 599 3.56 12.16 -10.88
CA ILE A 599 3.59 11.89 -9.43
C ILE A 599 5.02 11.65 -8.93
N LEU A 600 5.86 10.96 -9.72
CA LEU A 600 7.20 10.53 -9.32
C LEU A 600 8.28 11.07 -10.26
N PRO A 601 9.47 11.43 -9.72
CA PRO A 601 10.65 11.71 -10.54
C PRO A 601 11.00 10.54 -11.47
N TYR A 602 11.39 10.85 -12.71
CA TYR A 602 11.73 9.85 -13.74
C TYR A 602 12.81 8.85 -13.31
N ALA A 603 13.80 9.30 -12.54
CA ALA A 603 14.87 8.44 -12.02
C ALA A 603 14.35 7.34 -11.09
N LEU A 604 13.24 7.56 -10.37
CA LEU A 604 12.61 6.53 -9.55
C LEU A 604 11.80 5.53 -10.39
N LEU A 605 11.21 5.97 -11.50
CA LEU A 605 10.43 5.10 -12.38
C LEU A 605 11.29 4.06 -13.10
N LYS A 606 12.58 4.35 -13.35
CA LYS A 606 13.53 3.38 -13.93
C LYS A 606 13.64 2.08 -13.11
N TYR A 607 13.45 2.15 -11.79
CA TYR A 607 13.46 0.97 -10.92
C TYR A 607 12.31 -0.01 -11.18
N LEU A 608 11.26 0.37 -11.94
CA LEU A 608 10.21 -0.57 -12.36
C LEU A 608 10.69 -1.54 -13.44
N GLU A 609 11.70 -1.15 -14.22
CA GLU A 609 12.24 -1.91 -15.35
C GLU A 609 13.51 -2.70 -14.96
N GLU A 610 14.03 -2.50 -13.73
CA GLU A 610 15.18 -3.25 -13.23
C GLU A 610 14.79 -4.69 -12.86
N GLU A 611 15.60 -5.66 -13.30
CA GLU A 611 15.42 -7.08 -12.97
C GLU A 611 15.97 -7.44 -11.57
N GLU A 612 16.70 -6.54 -10.92
CA GLU A 612 17.32 -6.79 -9.60
C GLU A 612 16.28 -6.82 -8.48
N GLU A 613 16.37 -7.82 -7.60
CA GLU A 613 15.58 -7.83 -6.38
C GLU A 613 16.15 -6.86 -5.33
N PRO A 614 15.30 -6.25 -4.48
CA PRO A 614 15.78 -5.32 -3.45
C PRO A 614 16.74 -6.02 -2.47
N PRO A 615 17.88 -5.40 -2.11
CA PRO A 615 18.91 -6.04 -1.28
C PRO A 615 18.46 -6.31 0.17
N GLU A 616 18.95 -7.42 0.74
CA GLU A 616 18.74 -7.80 2.14
C GLU A 616 19.63 -6.98 3.11
N GLN A 617 19.21 -5.73 3.45
CA GLN A 617 19.71 -4.79 4.50
C GLN A 617 20.96 -3.89 4.25
N ILE A 618 20.93 -2.62 4.72
CA ILE A 618 21.64 -2.02 5.90
C ILE A 618 21.43 -0.48 5.97
N ASP A 619 21.50 0.07 7.21
CA ASP A 619 21.68 1.47 7.71
C ASP A 619 20.51 1.96 8.58
N GLY A 620 20.65 2.48 9.81
CA GLY A 620 21.78 2.80 10.68
C GLY A 620 21.22 3.69 11.81
N ILE A 621 21.48 3.33 13.07
CA ILE A 621 21.10 3.97 14.36
C ILE A 621 19.76 3.52 15.00
N ASP A 622 19.95 2.86 16.16
CA ASP A 622 19.07 2.49 17.26
C ASP A 622 18.04 1.33 17.18
N SER A 623 18.34 0.34 18.02
CA SER A 623 17.51 -0.67 18.70
C SER A 623 17.29 -2.04 18.05
N GLU A 624 17.72 -3.05 18.81
CA GLU A 624 17.85 -4.50 18.56
C GLU A 624 16.56 -5.30 18.30
N LYS A 625 15.53 -4.75 17.66
CA LYS A 625 14.34 -5.55 17.29
C LYS A 625 13.77 -5.12 15.95
N ARG A 626 14.34 -5.58 14.83
CA ARG A 626 13.68 -5.60 13.49
C ARG A 626 14.53 -6.26 12.38
N LYS A 627 15.21 -7.38 12.68
CA LYS A 627 15.81 -8.24 11.66
C LYS A 627 14.71 -9.14 11.07
N GLY A 628 14.43 -9.06 9.77
CA GLY A 628 13.63 -10.07 9.05
C GLY A 628 12.17 -9.75 8.68
N VAL A 629 11.71 -8.50 8.71
CA VAL A 629 10.24 -8.23 8.63
C VAL A 629 9.64 -8.27 7.21
N LYS A 630 10.33 -7.88 6.13
CA LYS A 630 9.67 -7.62 4.81
C LYS A 630 9.59 -8.84 3.86
N GLN A 631 10.67 -9.60 3.65
CA GLN A 631 10.63 -10.87 2.89
C GLN A 631 9.76 -11.91 3.61
N GLN A 632 9.79 -11.91 4.95
CA GLN A 632 8.84 -12.68 5.76
C GLN A 632 7.40 -12.22 5.55
N GLN A 633 7.10 -10.93 5.42
CA GLN A 633 5.71 -10.46 5.25
C GLN A 633 5.09 -10.91 3.92
N MET A 634 5.83 -10.86 2.82
CA MET A 634 5.34 -11.34 1.51
C MET A 634 5.17 -12.86 1.50
N ASN A 635 6.15 -13.60 2.05
CA ASN A 635 6.07 -15.05 2.22
C ASN A 635 4.95 -15.45 3.20
N LYS A 636 4.69 -14.66 4.23
CA LYS A 636 3.57 -14.84 5.18
C LYS A 636 2.22 -14.63 4.51
N ALA A 637 2.06 -13.62 3.64
CA ALA A 637 0.83 -13.41 2.89
C ALA A 637 0.52 -14.60 1.96
N LEU A 638 1.53 -15.07 1.24
CA LEU A 638 1.41 -16.24 0.35
C LEU A 638 1.16 -17.52 1.13
N ALA A 639 1.86 -17.73 2.24
CA ALA A 639 1.63 -18.86 3.14
C ALA A 639 0.23 -18.82 3.76
N PHE A 640 -0.26 -17.63 4.13
CA PHE A 640 -1.63 -17.41 4.59
C PHE A 640 -2.63 -17.88 3.54
N TRP A 641 -2.53 -17.41 2.29
CA TRP A 641 -3.47 -17.81 1.24
C TRP A 641 -3.37 -19.29 0.85
N LYS A 642 -2.18 -19.88 0.96
CA LYS A 642 -1.99 -21.34 0.80
C LYS A 642 -2.67 -22.13 1.91
N LYS A 643 -2.63 -21.65 3.15
CA LYS A 643 -3.34 -22.25 4.30
C LYS A 643 -4.86 -22.01 4.24
N TRP A 644 -5.27 -20.81 3.83
CA TRP A 644 -6.66 -20.33 3.80
C TRP A 644 -7.49 -21.01 2.70
N ASN A 645 -6.87 -21.28 1.55
CA ASN A 645 -7.49 -22.06 0.49
C ASN A 645 -7.23 -23.55 0.73
N SER A 646 -8.26 -24.40 0.69
CA SER A 646 -8.08 -25.84 0.80
C SER A 646 -7.19 -26.36 -0.35
N GLU A 647 -6.09 -27.04 -0.02
CA GLU A 647 -5.17 -27.61 -1.00
C GLU A 647 -5.88 -28.59 -1.93
N ARG A 648 -5.87 -28.32 -3.25
CA ARG A 648 -6.05 -29.39 -4.24
C ARG A 648 -4.73 -30.16 -4.27
N HIS A 649 -4.70 -31.39 -3.74
CA HIS A 649 -3.51 -32.23 -3.82
C HIS A 649 -3.16 -32.50 -5.29
N GLN A 650 -2.17 -31.79 -5.82
CA GLN A 650 -1.58 -32.05 -7.13
C GLN A 650 -0.81 -33.37 -7.08
N LYS A 651 -1.48 -34.48 -7.41
CA LYS A 651 -0.83 -35.77 -7.70
C LYS A 651 -1.08 -36.11 -9.16
N GLY A 652 -0.11 -35.84 -10.03
CA GLY A 652 -0.09 -36.30 -11.43
C GLY A 652 0.34 -35.23 -12.44
N GLU A 653 0.70 -35.68 -13.65
CA GLU A 653 0.88 -34.82 -14.83
C GLU A 653 -0.39 -33.99 -15.05
N GLU A 654 -0.30 -32.67 -14.93
CA GLU A 654 -1.45 -31.77 -15.05
C GLU A 654 -2.13 -31.94 -16.41
N ILE A 655 -3.42 -32.34 -16.41
CA ILE A 655 -4.23 -32.32 -17.64
C ILE A 655 -4.62 -30.87 -17.92
N ARG A 656 -3.69 -30.09 -18.49
CA ARG A 656 -3.96 -28.72 -18.95
C ARG A 656 -4.71 -28.76 -20.27
N THR A 657 -5.91 -28.21 -20.27
CA THR A 657 -6.77 -28.14 -21.47
C THR A 657 -6.46 -26.96 -22.38
N ARG A 658 -5.60 -26.03 -21.95
CA ARG A 658 -5.24 -24.78 -22.64
C ARG A 658 -3.75 -24.47 -22.52
N GLN A 659 -3.17 -23.84 -23.56
CA GLN A 659 -1.81 -23.31 -23.51
C GLN A 659 -1.81 -21.92 -22.87
N LYS A 660 -0.80 -21.64 -22.03
CA LYS A 660 -0.68 -20.36 -21.33
C LYS A 660 0.04 -19.36 -22.24
N HIS A 661 -0.63 -18.28 -22.61
CA HIS A 661 0.00 -17.11 -23.22
C HIS A 661 0.21 -16.07 -22.11
N ILE A 662 1.25 -16.24 -21.28
CA ILE A 662 1.60 -15.18 -20.31
C ILE A 662 2.17 -14.01 -21.12
N LYS A 663 1.44 -12.88 -21.15
CA LYS A 663 1.89 -11.67 -21.85
C LYS A 663 2.95 -10.86 -21.07
N GLN A 664 3.15 -11.11 -19.78
CA GLN A 664 3.83 -10.16 -18.89
C GLN A 664 5.34 -10.37 -18.71
N ALA A 665 6.09 -9.27 -18.85
CA ALA A 665 7.27 -8.98 -18.04
C ALA A 665 6.79 -8.23 -16.77
N LYS A 666 7.04 -8.80 -15.59
CA LYS A 666 6.55 -8.29 -14.31
C LYS A 666 7.29 -7.00 -13.94
N ARG A 667 6.59 -5.90 -13.65
CA ARG A 667 7.23 -4.64 -13.22
C ARG A 667 7.72 -4.78 -11.78
N ASN A 668 8.88 -4.19 -11.48
CA ASN A 668 9.52 -4.35 -10.18
C ASN A 668 9.05 -3.31 -9.16
N TRP A 669 7.76 -3.35 -8.81
CA TRP A 669 7.18 -2.48 -7.78
C TRP A 669 7.88 -2.62 -6.42
N SER A 670 8.38 -3.82 -6.11
CA SER A 670 9.17 -4.08 -4.90
C SER A 670 10.41 -3.20 -4.83
N MET A 671 11.18 -3.10 -5.92
CA MET A 671 12.39 -2.29 -5.98
C MET A 671 12.07 -0.80 -5.95
N LEU A 672 11.07 -0.33 -6.71
CA LEU A 672 10.64 1.06 -6.66
C LEU A 672 10.22 1.48 -5.25
N ILE A 673 9.40 0.68 -4.56
CA ILE A 673 8.94 0.99 -3.19
C ILE A 673 10.11 0.96 -2.20
N TYR A 674 11.08 0.07 -2.39
CA TYR A 674 12.31 0.06 -1.61
C TYR A 674 13.08 1.37 -1.80
N GLN A 675 13.32 1.79 -3.04
CA GLN A 675 14.08 3.01 -3.36
C GLN A 675 13.39 4.30 -2.93
N ILE A 676 12.06 4.35 -2.94
CA ILE A 676 11.27 5.47 -2.38
C ILE A 676 11.59 5.72 -0.90
N HIS A 677 11.99 4.69 -0.15
CA HIS A 677 12.33 4.84 1.27
C HIS A 677 13.83 5.08 1.51
N GLN A 678 14.65 5.09 0.45
CA GLN A 678 16.07 5.42 0.54
C GLN A 678 16.29 6.90 0.27
N GLN A 679 17.43 7.44 0.73
CA GLN A 679 17.81 8.82 0.41
C GLN A 679 18.72 8.83 -0.81
N HIS A 680 18.39 9.67 -1.78
CA HIS A 680 19.15 9.84 -3.02
C HIS A 680 19.62 11.28 -3.16
N ARG A 681 20.93 11.46 -3.39
CA ARG A 681 21.53 12.73 -3.79
C ARG A 681 22.42 12.50 -5.01
N ARG A 682 21.81 12.55 -6.18
CA ARG A 682 22.44 12.38 -7.49
C ARG A 682 22.03 13.52 -8.41
N ALA A 683 22.75 13.67 -9.52
CA ALA A 683 22.43 14.70 -10.51
C ALA A 683 21.03 14.50 -11.12
N ASP A 684 20.56 13.27 -11.27
CA ASP A 684 19.25 12.92 -11.81
C ASP A 684 18.13 12.79 -10.75
N LEU A 685 18.47 12.81 -9.46
CA LEU A 685 17.52 12.59 -8.38
C LEU A 685 17.98 13.21 -7.05
N ILE A 686 17.19 14.17 -6.56
CA ILE A 686 17.20 14.58 -5.15
C ILE A 686 15.95 13.99 -4.51
N TRP A 687 16.15 13.05 -3.59
CA TRP A 687 15.06 12.38 -2.86
C TRP A 687 15.46 12.21 -1.40
N ASN A 688 14.69 12.82 -0.49
CA ASN A 688 14.97 12.82 0.94
C ASN A 688 13.68 12.63 1.75
N ASN A 689 13.77 12.69 3.08
CA ASN A 689 12.60 12.53 3.95
C ASN A 689 11.54 13.64 3.72
N GLN A 690 11.95 14.83 3.28
CA GLN A 690 11.04 15.94 3.00
C GLN A 690 10.28 15.70 1.69
N THR A 691 10.96 15.35 0.59
CA THR A 691 10.28 15.00 -0.68
C THR A 691 9.36 13.78 -0.53
N LEU A 692 9.76 12.80 0.28
CA LEU A 692 8.92 11.64 0.61
C LEU A 692 7.66 12.05 1.38
N GLN A 693 7.80 12.98 2.32
CA GLN A 693 6.67 13.50 3.11
C GLN A 693 5.74 14.35 2.23
N GLU A 694 6.28 15.18 1.33
CA GLU A 694 5.51 15.95 0.33
C GLU A 694 4.71 15.01 -0.58
N LEU A 695 5.32 13.94 -1.10
CA LEU A 695 4.60 12.91 -1.86
C LEU A 695 3.46 12.31 -1.04
N LYS A 696 3.75 11.93 0.21
CA LYS A 696 2.75 11.30 1.09
C LYS A 696 1.57 12.24 1.37
N GLU A 697 1.84 13.50 1.66
CA GLU A 697 0.83 14.52 1.94
C GLU A 697 -0.02 14.83 0.71
N ALA A 698 0.61 14.98 -0.47
CA ALA A 698 -0.10 15.19 -1.73
C ALA A 698 -1.08 14.03 -2.03
N LEU A 699 -0.60 12.79 -1.92
CA LEU A 699 -1.43 11.60 -2.15
C LEU A 699 -2.56 11.46 -1.12
N ASP A 700 -2.27 11.65 0.18
CA ASP A 700 -3.27 11.51 1.24
C ASP A 700 -4.35 12.60 1.14
N ASN A 701 -3.96 13.84 0.83
CA ASN A 701 -4.90 14.95 0.62
C ASN A 701 -5.81 14.69 -0.59
N GLU A 702 -5.23 14.25 -1.72
CA GLU A 702 -6.00 13.94 -2.93
C GLU A 702 -6.99 12.80 -2.70
N ILE A 703 -6.56 11.71 -2.06
CA ILE A 703 -7.43 10.56 -1.75
C ILE A 703 -8.56 10.97 -0.80
N ARG A 704 -8.28 11.82 0.21
CA ARG A 704 -9.30 12.31 1.14
C ARG A 704 -10.30 13.22 0.46
N GLN A 705 -9.83 14.11 -0.41
CA GLN A 705 -10.68 15.02 -1.17
C GLN A 705 -11.59 14.23 -2.11
N LEU A 706 -11.04 13.29 -2.88
CA LEU A 706 -11.82 12.42 -3.76
C LEU A 706 -12.90 11.63 -3.00
N LYS A 707 -12.55 11.04 -1.84
CA LYS A 707 -13.53 10.30 -1.02
C LYS A 707 -14.65 11.19 -0.52
N LYS A 708 -14.33 12.40 -0.07
CA LYS A 708 -15.33 13.37 0.38
C LYS A 708 -16.29 13.74 -0.76
N ASP A 709 -15.76 13.99 -1.95
CA ASP A 709 -16.57 14.35 -3.11
C ASP A 709 -17.42 13.17 -3.61
N GLN A 710 -16.90 11.93 -3.49
CA GLN A 710 -17.65 10.68 -3.76
C GLN A 710 -18.77 10.42 -2.74
N GLU A 711 -18.67 10.91 -1.50
CA GLU A 711 -19.75 10.86 -0.51
C GLU A 711 -20.87 11.86 -0.82
N GLU A 712 -20.53 12.99 -1.46
CA GLU A 712 -21.47 14.05 -1.85
C GLU A 712 -22.20 13.75 -3.19
N GLY A 713 -21.62 12.91 -4.06
CA GLY A 713 -22.27 12.48 -5.31
C GLY A 713 -21.41 11.56 -6.18
N GLU A 714 -21.92 11.23 -7.39
CA GLU A 714 -21.14 10.45 -8.37
C GLU A 714 -20.06 11.34 -9.03
N VAL A 715 -18.84 11.28 -8.50
CA VAL A 715 -17.67 12.02 -8.99
C VAL A 715 -16.58 11.06 -9.45
N ALA A 716 -15.80 11.46 -10.47
CA ALA A 716 -14.61 10.75 -10.95
C ALA A 716 -13.34 11.57 -10.68
N TRP A 717 -12.22 10.89 -10.47
CA TRP A 717 -10.92 11.51 -10.20
C TRP A 717 -10.34 12.17 -11.46
N ASN A 718 -9.98 13.45 -11.35
CA ASN A 718 -9.30 14.19 -12.41
C ASN A 718 -7.78 13.91 -12.44
N TYR A 719 -7.42 12.66 -12.74
CA TYR A 719 -6.03 12.18 -12.76
C TYR A 719 -5.12 12.92 -13.76
N ARG A 720 -5.71 13.63 -14.74
CA ARG A 720 -4.97 14.37 -15.77
C ARG A 720 -4.34 15.66 -15.25
N GLU A 721 -5.00 16.31 -14.29
CA GLU A 721 -4.53 17.56 -13.67
C GLU A 721 -3.64 17.29 -12.44
N PHE A 722 -3.79 16.13 -11.80
CA PHE A 722 -3.02 15.79 -10.62
C PHE A 722 -1.51 15.71 -10.91
N ILE A 723 -0.75 16.57 -10.24
CA ILE A 723 0.72 16.67 -10.25
C ILE A 723 1.19 16.83 -8.80
N VAL A 724 2.28 16.16 -8.44
CA VAL A 724 2.90 16.36 -7.13
C VAL A 724 3.95 17.46 -7.25
N GLU A 725 3.69 18.59 -6.60
CA GLU A 725 4.63 19.71 -6.52
C GLU A 725 5.58 19.52 -5.32
N TYR A 726 6.88 19.40 -5.61
CA TYR A 726 7.93 19.25 -4.59
C TYR A 726 8.54 20.59 -4.23
N HIS A 727 7.86 21.38 -3.38
CA HIS A 727 8.30 22.73 -2.99
C HIS A 727 9.68 22.75 -2.34
N SER A 728 10.11 21.66 -1.70
CA SER A 728 11.48 21.51 -1.19
C SER A 728 12.57 21.67 -2.25
N LEU A 729 12.23 21.47 -3.53
CA LEU A 729 13.15 21.57 -4.67
C LEU A 729 13.10 22.93 -5.38
N ASP A 730 12.26 23.88 -4.96
CA ASP A 730 12.12 25.20 -5.62
C ASP A 730 13.43 26.02 -5.61
N ASN A 731 14.31 25.74 -4.63
CA ASN A 731 15.63 26.37 -4.50
C ASN A 731 16.76 25.61 -5.24
N GLU A 732 16.42 24.61 -6.04
CA GLU A 732 17.36 23.84 -6.86
C GLU A 732 17.17 24.18 -8.35
N VAL A 733 18.28 24.39 -9.07
CA VAL A 733 18.23 24.56 -10.52
C VAL A 733 18.20 23.17 -11.15
N CYS A 734 17.06 22.81 -11.76
CA CYS A 734 16.91 21.59 -12.54
C CYS A 734 16.77 21.94 -14.04
N VAL A 735 17.59 21.31 -14.87
CA VAL A 735 17.56 21.45 -16.33
C VAL A 735 17.56 20.06 -16.94
N ASP A 736 16.57 19.74 -17.79
CA ASP A 736 16.37 18.42 -18.40
C ASP A 736 16.48 17.24 -17.40
N GLY A 737 15.86 17.41 -16.23
CA GLY A 737 15.88 16.40 -15.17
C GLY A 737 17.21 16.30 -14.39
N CYS A 738 18.16 17.20 -14.65
CA CYS A 738 19.44 17.25 -13.95
C CYS A 738 19.53 18.42 -12.96
N PHE A 739 19.77 18.12 -11.69
CA PHE A 739 20.05 19.06 -10.63
C PHE A 739 21.50 19.57 -10.71
N ILE A 740 21.64 20.85 -11.06
CA ILE A 740 22.92 21.47 -11.40
C ILE A 740 23.91 21.47 -10.23
N ARG A 741 23.42 21.68 -9.00
CA ARG A 741 24.27 21.65 -7.80
C ARG A 741 24.95 20.29 -7.61
N CYS A 742 24.17 19.21 -7.74
CA CYS A 742 24.69 17.84 -7.65
C CYS A 742 25.62 17.47 -8.81
N LEU A 743 25.36 18.01 -10.00
CA LEU A 743 26.24 17.82 -11.16
C LEU A 743 27.62 18.45 -10.94
N LEU A 744 27.67 19.64 -10.33
CA LEU A 744 28.91 20.37 -10.06
C LEU A 744 29.76 19.72 -8.94
N GLU A 745 29.14 19.06 -7.96
CA GLU A 745 29.83 18.46 -6.81
C GLU A 745 30.69 17.23 -7.16
N LYS A 746 30.25 16.39 -8.11
CA LYS A 746 30.87 15.08 -8.38
C LYS A 746 31.97 15.07 -9.45
N GLY A 747 32.19 16.17 -10.17
CA GLY A 747 33.28 16.35 -11.15
C GLY A 747 33.19 15.54 -12.46
N GLU A 748 32.56 14.37 -12.46
CA GLU A 748 32.31 13.54 -13.65
C GLU A 748 30.96 13.88 -14.30
N ILE A 749 31.00 14.73 -15.32
CA ILE A 749 29.82 15.14 -16.10
C ILE A 749 29.69 14.24 -17.34
N THR A 750 28.64 13.42 -17.41
CA THR A 750 28.22 12.69 -18.62
C THR A 750 26.88 13.24 -19.09
N LEU A 751 26.80 13.68 -20.35
CA LEU A 751 25.59 14.24 -20.95
C LEU A 751 25.35 13.54 -22.29
N SER A 752 24.08 13.22 -22.58
CA SER A 752 23.69 12.56 -23.84
C SER A 752 23.75 13.50 -25.03
N ASP A 753 23.29 14.74 -24.87
CA ASP A 753 23.43 15.84 -25.85
C ASP A 753 23.90 17.11 -25.13
N PRO A 754 25.23 17.37 -25.09
CA PRO A 754 25.77 18.54 -24.41
C PRO A 754 25.32 19.87 -25.02
N ARG A 755 24.90 19.90 -26.30
CA ARG A 755 24.52 21.13 -26.99
C ARG A 755 23.12 21.56 -26.57
N ASP A 756 22.16 20.65 -26.64
CA ASP A 756 20.77 20.93 -26.25
C ASP A 756 20.72 21.29 -24.76
N PHE A 757 21.42 20.51 -23.91
CA PHE A 757 21.51 20.80 -22.48
C PHE A 757 22.09 22.19 -22.19
N PHE A 758 23.14 22.60 -22.92
CA PHE A 758 23.75 23.92 -22.76
C PHE A 758 22.80 25.05 -23.17
N ASP A 759 22.07 24.88 -24.27
CA ASP A 759 21.08 25.85 -24.75
C ASP A 759 19.89 25.95 -23.77
N THR A 760 19.37 24.83 -23.25
CA THR A 760 18.31 24.81 -22.23
C THR A 760 18.77 25.46 -20.91
N LEU A 761 20.00 25.20 -20.47
CA LEU A 761 20.59 25.83 -19.30
C LEU A 761 20.73 27.35 -19.46
N TYR A 762 21.14 27.80 -20.66
CA TYR A 762 21.18 29.21 -20.99
C TYR A 762 19.78 29.85 -20.97
N HIS A 763 18.78 29.20 -21.59
CA HIS A 763 17.40 29.67 -21.56
C HIS A 763 16.87 29.81 -20.12
N ARG A 764 17.11 28.80 -19.26
CA ARG A 764 16.71 28.88 -17.84
C ARG A 764 17.41 30.05 -17.13
N CYS A 765 18.69 30.27 -17.38
CA CYS A 765 19.45 31.39 -16.83
C CYS A 765 18.85 32.76 -17.19
N LEU A 766 18.21 32.91 -18.36
CA LEU A 766 17.60 34.17 -18.79
C LEU A 766 16.32 34.51 -18.02
N PHE A 767 15.53 33.50 -17.65
CA PHE A 767 14.26 33.68 -16.94
C PHE A 767 14.39 33.64 -15.41
N GLU A 768 15.56 33.24 -14.89
CA GLU A 768 15.77 33.12 -13.45
C GLU A 768 15.86 34.50 -12.76
N THR A 769 14.99 34.72 -11.77
CA THR A 769 14.92 35.98 -11.02
C THR A 769 15.84 35.98 -9.79
N ASN A 770 16.13 34.79 -9.25
CA ASN A 770 17.06 34.62 -8.15
C ASN A 770 18.51 34.69 -8.65
N ARG A 771 19.26 35.71 -8.21
CA ARG A 771 20.64 35.94 -8.66
C ARG A 771 21.60 34.82 -8.29
N GLU A 772 21.38 34.13 -7.19
CA GLU A 772 22.24 33.03 -6.76
C GLU A 772 22.06 31.81 -7.67
N LEU A 773 20.81 31.48 -8.01
CA LEU A 773 20.47 30.42 -8.95
C LEU A 773 20.94 30.77 -10.37
N GLN A 774 20.79 32.02 -10.78
CA GLN A 774 21.33 32.51 -12.05
C GLN A 774 22.86 32.39 -12.09
N ALA A 775 23.56 32.75 -11.01
CA ALA A 775 25.01 32.60 -10.91
C ALA A 775 25.44 31.12 -10.96
N LEU A 776 24.69 30.22 -10.31
CA LEU A 776 24.91 28.77 -10.36
C LEU A 776 24.74 28.22 -11.79
N ALA A 777 23.70 28.66 -12.51
CA ALA A 777 23.48 28.27 -13.90
C ALA A 777 24.66 28.72 -14.79
N ILE A 778 25.13 29.96 -14.64
CA ILE A 778 26.28 30.49 -15.38
C ILE A 778 27.57 29.71 -15.04
N GLN A 779 27.76 29.35 -13.77
CA GLN A 779 28.88 28.49 -13.36
C GLN A 779 28.83 27.13 -14.07
N ALA A 780 27.65 26.50 -14.09
CA ALA A 780 27.47 25.22 -14.78
C ALA A 780 27.70 25.34 -16.28
N MET A 781 27.22 26.42 -16.92
CA MET A 781 27.54 26.71 -18.31
C MET A 781 29.05 26.79 -18.54
N SER A 782 29.81 27.46 -17.68
CA SER A 782 31.27 27.55 -17.81
C SER A 782 31.95 26.18 -17.75
N VAL A 783 31.54 25.34 -16.78
CA VAL A 783 32.11 24.00 -16.60
C VAL A 783 31.76 23.08 -17.77
N ILE A 784 30.50 23.07 -18.21
CA ILE A 784 30.02 22.24 -19.32
C ILE A 784 30.70 22.66 -20.63
N TYR A 785 30.76 23.97 -20.91
CA TYR A 785 31.40 24.47 -22.12
C TYR A 785 32.89 24.15 -22.13
N ARG A 786 33.57 24.23 -20.99
CA ARG A 786 35.00 23.87 -20.88
C ARG A 786 35.25 22.40 -21.25
N LYS A 787 34.32 21.50 -20.94
CA LYS A 787 34.44 20.06 -21.23
C LYS A 787 33.99 19.69 -22.65
N PHE A 788 32.91 20.30 -23.13
CA PHE A 788 32.23 19.91 -24.38
C PHE A 788 32.27 20.99 -25.49
N ASN A 789 33.25 21.91 -25.46
CA ASN A 789 33.35 23.01 -26.44
C ASN A 789 33.33 22.56 -27.91
N LYS A 790 33.89 21.39 -28.24
CA LYS A 790 33.92 20.83 -29.60
C LYS A 790 32.53 20.41 -30.08
N GLU A 791 31.70 19.88 -29.19
CA GLU A 791 30.35 19.37 -29.51
C GLU A 791 29.32 20.51 -29.53
N ILE A 792 29.43 21.45 -28.58
CA ILE A 792 28.54 22.63 -28.51
C ILE A 792 28.83 23.60 -29.68
N GLY A 793 30.11 23.83 -29.97
CA GLY A 793 30.56 24.76 -31.00
C GLY A 793 30.38 26.24 -30.61
N ALA A 794 30.26 27.12 -31.60
CA ALA A 794 30.22 28.57 -31.39
C ALA A 794 28.91 29.03 -30.73
N PHE A 795 29.03 29.85 -29.69
CA PHE A 795 27.89 30.41 -28.96
C PHE A 795 27.31 31.63 -29.69
N LYS A 796 25.99 31.66 -29.85
CA LYS A 796 25.31 32.69 -30.65
C LYS A 796 25.20 34.02 -29.90
N ASP A 797 24.89 33.97 -28.60
CA ASP A 797 24.45 35.12 -27.79
C ASP A 797 25.54 35.74 -26.91
N ILE A 798 26.79 35.76 -27.40
CA ILE A 798 27.92 36.42 -26.71
C ILE A 798 27.65 37.90 -26.48
N SER A 799 26.98 38.56 -27.42
CA SER A 799 26.55 39.96 -27.29
C SER A 799 25.69 40.17 -26.05
N HIS A 800 24.78 39.23 -25.76
CA HIS A 800 23.93 39.27 -24.59
C HIS A 800 24.74 39.08 -23.30
N ILE A 801 25.65 38.10 -23.25
CA ILE A 801 26.53 37.87 -22.08
C ILE A 801 27.39 39.10 -21.78
N VAL A 802 27.96 39.74 -22.79
CA VAL A 802 28.73 40.99 -22.64
C VAL A 802 27.84 42.13 -22.16
N SER A 803 26.60 42.23 -22.67
CA SER A 803 25.61 43.20 -22.20
C SER A 803 25.23 42.97 -20.72
N MET A 804 24.99 41.71 -20.33
CA MET A 804 24.74 41.32 -18.95
C MET A 804 25.90 41.72 -18.03
N LEU A 805 27.15 41.48 -18.44
CA LEU A 805 28.33 41.87 -17.68
C LEU A 805 28.48 43.41 -17.59
N ARG A 806 28.09 44.15 -18.63
CA ARG A 806 28.11 45.62 -18.63
C ARG A 806 27.07 46.19 -17.66
N MET A 807 25.86 45.60 -17.63
CA MET A 807 24.71 46.10 -16.86
C MET A 807 24.67 45.61 -15.40
N THR A 808 25.32 44.48 -15.08
CA THR A 808 25.26 43.89 -13.73
C THR A 808 25.87 44.80 -12.65
N ARG A 809 25.33 44.68 -11.44
CA ARG A 809 25.83 45.30 -10.19
C ARG A 809 26.12 44.26 -9.10
N SER A 810 25.96 42.99 -9.44
CA SER A 810 26.28 41.86 -8.58
C SER A 810 27.71 41.42 -8.86
N LEU A 811 28.55 41.42 -7.83
CA LEU A 811 29.90 40.90 -7.87
C LEU A 811 29.90 39.40 -8.15
N LEU A 812 28.96 38.65 -7.55
CA LEU A 812 28.80 37.22 -7.80
C LEU A 812 28.52 36.92 -9.28
N LEU A 813 27.54 37.60 -9.88
CA LEU A 813 27.22 37.43 -11.30
C LEU A 813 28.36 37.90 -12.20
N ARG A 814 29.03 39.01 -11.87
CA ARG A 814 30.20 39.50 -12.61
C ARG A 814 31.27 38.40 -12.68
N ASP A 815 31.60 37.81 -11.54
CA ASP A 815 32.67 36.82 -11.44
C ASP A 815 32.33 35.56 -12.23
N ARG A 816 31.08 35.07 -12.13
CA ARG A 816 30.61 33.91 -12.91
C ARG A 816 30.53 34.20 -14.42
N LEU A 817 30.10 35.39 -14.83
CA LEU A 817 30.06 35.79 -16.24
C LEU A 817 31.46 35.87 -16.84
N ILE A 818 32.45 36.34 -16.07
CA ILE A 818 33.86 36.35 -16.48
C ILE A 818 34.38 34.91 -16.61
N GLU A 819 34.04 34.03 -15.67
CA GLU A 819 34.38 32.61 -15.74
C GLU A 819 33.76 31.91 -16.96
N LEU A 820 32.51 32.24 -17.31
CA LEU A 820 31.86 31.75 -18.53
C LEU A 820 32.57 32.29 -19.77
N LEU A 821 32.87 33.58 -19.83
CA LEU A 821 33.58 34.18 -20.97
C LEU A 821 34.99 33.62 -21.13
N ASP A 822 35.74 33.34 -20.06
CA ASP A 822 37.04 32.63 -20.14
C ASP A 822 36.91 31.28 -20.87
N SER A 823 35.81 30.55 -20.62
CA SER A 823 35.54 29.29 -21.31
C SER A 823 35.11 29.49 -22.77
N LEU A 824 34.22 30.46 -23.04
CA LEU A 824 33.65 30.71 -24.37
C LEU A 824 34.69 31.25 -25.35
N LEU A 825 35.59 32.12 -24.88
CA LEU A 825 36.55 32.83 -25.72
C LEU A 825 37.69 31.96 -26.22
N LYS A 826 37.80 30.70 -25.78
CA LYS A 826 38.75 29.72 -26.33
C LYS A 826 38.40 29.29 -27.76
N VAL A 827 37.17 29.55 -28.21
CA VAL A 827 36.72 29.30 -29.59
C VAL A 827 36.84 30.58 -30.42
N GLU A 828 37.53 30.50 -31.56
CA GLU A 828 37.85 31.64 -32.43
C GLU A 828 36.63 32.47 -32.87
N ILE A 829 35.54 31.80 -33.24
CA ILE A 829 34.30 32.47 -33.69
C ILE A 829 33.70 33.30 -32.54
N ASN A 830 33.79 32.79 -31.31
CA ASN A 830 33.29 33.47 -30.12
C ASN A 830 34.16 34.69 -29.79
N ALA A 831 35.49 34.53 -29.84
CA ALA A 831 36.45 35.60 -29.65
C ALA A 831 36.23 36.75 -30.63
N ARG A 832 36.00 36.45 -31.92
CA ARG A 832 35.68 37.46 -32.94
C ARG A 832 34.45 38.28 -32.56
N LYS A 833 33.34 37.61 -32.22
CA LYS A 833 32.08 38.29 -31.83
C LYS A 833 32.25 39.13 -30.57
N PHE A 834 32.98 38.64 -29.57
CA PHE A 834 33.30 39.38 -28.35
C PHE A 834 34.06 40.68 -28.64
N ILE A 835 35.02 40.63 -29.57
CA ILE A 835 35.75 41.82 -30.04
C ILE A 835 34.80 42.78 -30.77
N ASP A 836 33.90 42.26 -31.62
CA ASP A 836 32.96 43.08 -32.40
C ASP A 836 31.98 43.88 -31.52
N VAL A 837 31.61 43.37 -30.35
CA VAL A 837 30.70 44.05 -29.40
C VAL A 837 31.41 44.93 -28.36
N GLY A 838 32.72 45.18 -28.51
CA GLY A 838 33.48 46.00 -27.57
C GLY A 838 33.76 45.32 -26.24
N GLY A 839 33.89 43.98 -26.23
CA GLY A 839 34.22 43.20 -25.04
C GLY A 839 35.61 43.52 -24.48
N ILE A 840 36.58 43.83 -25.34
CA ILE A 840 37.93 44.26 -24.93
C ILE A 840 37.87 45.56 -24.11
N ASP A 841 37.08 46.54 -24.56
CA ASP A 841 36.93 47.82 -23.86
C ASP A 841 36.37 47.59 -22.44
N LEU A 842 35.35 46.73 -22.32
CA LEU A 842 34.76 46.35 -21.04
C LEU A 842 35.76 45.64 -20.11
N TYR A 843 36.59 44.74 -20.66
CA TYR A 843 37.61 44.03 -19.88
C TYR A 843 38.70 44.98 -19.37
N VAL A 844 39.17 45.91 -20.21
CA VAL A 844 40.15 46.94 -19.80
C VAL A 844 39.56 47.83 -18.70
N ASP A 845 38.29 48.24 -18.81
CA ASP A 845 37.62 49.02 -17.77
C ASP A 845 37.55 48.27 -16.41
N LEU A 846 37.39 46.93 -16.45
CA LEU A 846 37.34 46.08 -15.26
C LEU A 846 38.74 45.81 -14.66
N LEU A 847 39.80 45.77 -15.46
CA LEU A 847 41.19 45.59 -14.97
C LEU A 847 41.60 46.68 -13.97
N ILE A 848 41.17 47.92 -14.22
CA ILE A 848 41.56 49.09 -13.43
C ILE A 848 40.98 49.02 -11.99
N LEU A 849 39.98 48.17 -11.74
CA LEU A 849 39.40 47.98 -10.40
C LEU A 849 40.40 47.47 -9.36
N VAL A 850 41.52 46.89 -9.78
CA VAL A 850 42.59 46.49 -8.86
C VAL A 850 43.12 47.68 -8.05
N HIS A 851 43.16 48.88 -8.64
CA HIS A 851 43.69 50.08 -8.00
C HIS A 851 42.76 50.71 -6.95
N LEU A 852 41.55 50.16 -6.75
CA LEU A 852 40.63 50.60 -5.70
C LEU A 852 41.02 50.10 -4.29
N HIS A 853 42.01 49.21 -4.16
CA HIS A 853 42.39 48.60 -2.88
C HIS A 853 43.61 49.32 -2.29
N SER A 854 43.51 49.71 -1.02
CA SER A 854 44.35 50.72 -0.36
C SER A 854 45.76 50.26 0.09
N ASP A 855 46.22 49.07 -0.28
CA ASP A 855 47.42 48.47 0.34
C ASP A 855 48.72 48.65 -0.46
N HIS A 856 48.73 49.52 -1.47
CA HIS A 856 49.93 49.77 -2.29
C HIS A 856 50.27 51.27 -2.35
N ALA A 857 51.56 51.60 -2.20
CA ALA A 857 52.05 52.98 -2.18
C ALA A 857 51.88 53.64 -3.57
N ILE A 858 51.06 54.69 -3.64
CA ILE A 858 50.81 55.43 -4.88
C ILE A 858 51.59 56.75 -4.88
N ILE A 859 52.40 56.98 -5.91
CA ILE A 859 53.10 58.26 -6.15
C ILE A 859 52.30 59.09 -7.16
N PRO A 860 52.07 60.39 -6.93
CA PRO A 860 51.30 61.22 -7.86
C PRO A 860 52.16 61.58 -9.09
N LEU A 861 51.73 61.17 -10.29
CA LEU A 861 52.25 61.68 -11.56
C LEU A 861 51.09 62.22 -12.40
N GLN A 862 51.35 63.24 -13.22
CA GLN A 862 50.37 64.12 -13.90
C GLN A 862 49.37 63.43 -14.86
N THR A 863 49.42 62.11 -15.04
CA THR A 863 48.45 61.32 -15.81
C THR A 863 47.68 60.29 -14.97
N ASN A 864 47.82 60.32 -13.64
CA ASN A 864 47.03 59.54 -12.69
C ASN A 864 45.76 60.29 -12.28
N LEU A 865 44.75 60.30 -13.15
CA LEU A 865 43.39 60.72 -12.75
C LEU A 865 42.59 59.63 -12.05
N LEU A 866 43.24 58.52 -11.74
CA LEU A 866 42.70 57.49 -10.89
C LEU A 866 43.76 57.26 -9.82
N THR A 867 43.44 57.73 -8.62
CA THR A 867 44.16 57.58 -7.35
C THR A 867 45.36 58.52 -7.12
N ALA A 868 45.11 59.83 -7.03
CA ALA A 868 45.96 60.66 -6.17
C ALA A 868 45.56 60.43 -4.70
N GLY A 869 46.55 60.39 -3.81
CA GLY A 869 46.35 60.08 -2.39
C GLY A 869 45.24 60.90 -1.72
N THR A 870 44.43 60.18 -0.94
CA THR A 870 43.75 60.65 0.29
C THR A 870 43.93 62.14 0.61
N THR A 871 42.93 62.98 0.28
CA THR A 871 42.40 64.15 1.02
C THR A 871 41.89 65.31 0.15
N ILE A 872 42.17 65.35 -1.15
CA ILE A 872 41.65 66.39 -2.05
C ILE A 872 40.50 65.79 -2.88
N GLY A 873 39.34 66.45 -2.92
CA GLY A 873 38.23 65.97 -3.74
C GLY A 873 38.61 65.90 -5.22
N GLU A 874 38.19 64.84 -5.91
CA GLU A 874 38.52 64.62 -7.33
C GLU A 874 37.29 64.70 -8.23
N TRP A 875 36.10 64.48 -7.66
CA TRP A 875 34.85 64.36 -8.40
C TRP A 875 33.98 65.61 -8.26
N TYR A 876 33.41 66.04 -9.37
CA TYR A 876 32.33 67.03 -9.43
C TYR A 876 31.04 66.32 -9.81
N TYR A 877 29.91 66.78 -9.28
CA TYR A 877 28.59 66.25 -9.59
C TYR A 877 27.61 67.39 -9.89
N VAL A 878 26.57 67.10 -10.66
CA VAL A 878 25.48 68.04 -10.93
C VAL A 878 24.33 67.80 -9.96
N GLU A 879 24.03 68.78 -9.12
CA GLU A 879 22.82 68.79 -8.31
C GLU A 879 21.73 69.59 -9.02
N ILE A 880 20.49 69.11 -8.99
CA ILE A 880 19.35 69.81 -9.58
C ILE A 880 18.55 70.46 -8.45
N ASN A 881 18.72 71.77 -8.27
CA ASN A 881 17.92 72.58 -7.35
C ASN A 881 17.07 73.57 -8.16
N ASN A 882 15.74 73.57 -7.94
CA ASN A 882 14.78 74.45 -8.63
C ASN A 882 14.98 74.53 -10.17
N ASN A 883 15.11 73.38 -10.84
CA ASN A 883 15.35 73.24 -12.29
C ASN A 883 16.64 73.90 -12.83
N LYS A 884 17.56 74.35 -11.96
CA LYS A 884 18.91 74.78 -12.34
C LYS A 884 19.92 73.68 -12.03
N LYS A 885 20.77 73.36 -13.00
CA LYS A 885 21.89 72.41 -12.87
C LYS A 885 23.07 73.14 -12.26
N GLU A 886 23.36 72.86 -10.99
CA GLU A 886 24.51 73.44 -10.29
C GLU A 886 25.66 72.44 -10.21
N LYS A 887 26.86 72.88 -10.61
CA LYS A 887 28.10 72.12 -10.45
C LYS A 887 28.53 72.19 -8.99
N LYS A 888 28.59 71.05 -8.30
CA LYS A 888 29.12 70.91 -6.94
C LYS A 888 30.34 70.00 -6.92
N GLY A 889 31.28 70.27 -6.01
CA GLY A 889 32.58 69.61 -5.92
C GLY A 889 33.72 70.62 -5.83
N PRO A 890 34.96 70.16 -5.64
CA PRO A 890 35.39 68.75 -5.69
C PRO A 890 35.05 67.94 -4.41
N VAL A 891 34.68 66.67 -4.56
CA VAL A 891 34.38 65.73 -3.46
C VAL A 891 35.14 64.40 -3.60
N SER A 892 35.39 63.72 -2.47
CA SER A 892 36.02 62.40 -2.43
C SER A 892 35.03 61.27 -2.76
N LEU A 893 35.54 60.05 -3.05
CA LEU A 893 34.70 58.86 -3.25
C LEU A 893 33.84 58.54 -2.02
N ASP A 894 34.39 58.66 -0.82
CA ASP A 894 33.64 58.45 0.43
C ASP A 894 32.52 59.49 0.59
N LYS A 895 32.79 60.75 0.22
CA LYS A 895 31.76 61.79 0.27
C LYS A 895 30.68 61.58 -0.79
N LEU A 896 31.02 61.11 -1.99
CA LEU A 896 30.02 60.69 -2.98
C LEU A 896 29.15 59.55 -2.46
N LYS A 897 29.73 58.58 -1.73
CA LYS A 897 28.98 57.49 -1.10
C LYS A 897 28.00 58.00 -0.06
N GLU A 898 28.41 58.95 0.79
CA GLU A 898 27.52 59.61 1.74
C GLU A 898 26.38 60.36 1.03
N LEU A 899 26.69 61.13 -0.02
CA LEU A 899 25.69 61.90 -0.77
C LEU A 899 24.67 61.00 -1.49
N LEU A 900 25.11 59.83 -1.96
CA LEU A 900 24.24 58.82 -2.57
C LEU A 900 23.31 58.22 -1.50
N ASN A 901 23.83 57.89 -0.32
CA ASN A 901 23.03 57.39 0.81
C ASN A 901 22.01 58.42 1.33
N GLN A 902 22.34 59.71 1.23
CA GLN A 902 21.46 60.83 1.59
C GLN A 902 20.43 61.15 0.49
N ASN A 903 20.41 60.42 -0.63
CA ASN A 903 19.55 60.65 -1.81
C ASN A 903 19.70 62.06 -2.44
N ILE A 904 20.82 62.75 -2.19
CA ILE A 904 21.13 64.07 -2.79
C ILE A 904 21.58 63.88 -4.24
N ILE A 905 22.34 62.82 -4.49
CA ILE A 905 22.70 62.37 -5.84
C ILE A 905 22.00 61.04 -6.12
N GLN A 906 21.70 60.80 -7.40
CA GLN A 906 21.12 59.56 -7.89
C GLN A 906 22.11 58.86 -8.82
N GLU A 907 21.85 57.60 -9.16
CA GLU A 907 22.69 56.83 -10.08
C GLU A 907 22.76 57.44 -11.50
N THR A 908 21.77 58.26 -11.85
CA THR A 908 21.66 59.01 -13.11
C THR A 908 22.31 60.39 -13.05
N THR A 909 22.87 60.78 -11.90
CA THR A 909 23.55 62.07 -11.74
C THR A 909 24.80 62.13 -12.62
N MET A 910 24.96 63.27 -13.31
CA MET A 910 26.16 63.55 -14.09
C MET A 910 27.32 63.89 -13.17
N VAL A 911 28.44 63.21 -13.38
CA VAL A 911 29.69 63.40 -12.64
C VAL A 911 30.85 63.60 -13.61
N TRP A 912 31.87 64.32 -13.16
CA TRP A 912 33.06 64.62 -13.94
C TRP A 912 34.27 64.74 -13.01
N ALA A 913 35.40 64.20 -13.43
CA ALA A 913 36.69 64.40 -12.79
C ALA A 913 37.62 65.10 -13.78
N GLN A 914 38.66 65.78 -13.26
CA GLN A 914 39.67 66.43 -14.09
C GLN A 914 40.21 65.41 -15.12
N GLY A 915 40.45 65.84 -16.36
CA GLY A 915 40.88 65.00 -17.49
C GLY A 915 39.93 63.91 -17.99
N MET A 916 38.67 63.86 -17.53
CA MET A 916 37.60 63.26 -18.32
C MET A 916 37.25 64.17 -19.50
N GLU A 917 37.08 63.59 -20.70
CA GLU A 917 36.70 64.34 -21.92
C GLU A 917 35.37 65.08 -21.74
N ASP A 918 34.38 64.42 -21.14
CA ASP A 918 33.02 64.94 -20.94
C ASP A 918 32.42 64.46 -19.61
N TRP A 919 31.36 65.15 -19.16
CA TRP A 919 30.52 64.70 -18.05
C TRP A 919 29.87 63.35 -18.39
N LYS A 920 29.90 62.39 -17.47
CA LYS A 920 29.29 61.08 -17.64
C LYS A 920 28.31 60.78 -16.52
N ILE A 921 27.38 59.86 -16.77
CA ILE A 921 26.45 59.40 -15.74
C ILE A 921 27.21 58.53 -14.74
N LEU A 922 26.95 58.71 -13.43
CA LEU A 922 27.61 57.99 -12.35
C LEU A 922 27.63 56.47 -12.55
N LYS A 923 26.48 55.86 -12.91
CA LYS A 923 26.37 54.42 -13.13
C LYS A 923 27.17 53.89 -14.34
N ASP A 924 27.50 54.76 -15.29
CA ASP A 924 28.19 54.38 -16.54
C ASP A 924 29.72 54.40 -16.37
N ILE A 925 30.22 54.95 -15.27
CA ILE A 925 31.64 54.95 -14.92
C ILE A 925 31.95 53.68 -14.12
N THR A 926 32.73 52.77 -14.70
CA THR A 926 33.04 51.45 -14.12
C THR A 926 33.58 51.51 -12.70
N VAL A 927 34.53 52.41 -12.42
CA VAL A 927 35.12 52.60 -11.08
C VAL A 927 34.08 53.02 -10.05
N LEU A 928 33.24 54.02 -10.36
CA LEU A 928 32.17 54.49 -9.47
C LEU A 928 31.06 53.46 -9.29
N LYS A 929 30.68 52.76 -10.37
CA LYS A 929 29.68 51.68 -10.33
C LYS A 929 30.06 50.62 -9.31
N TRP A 930 31.31 50.15 -9.32
CA TRP A 930 31.76 49.09 -8.42
C TRP A 930 32.13 49.58 -7.02
N ALA A 931 32.58 50.84 -6.88
CA ALA A 931 32.86 51.45 -5.58
C ALA A 931 31.58 51.79 -4.79
N LEU A 932 30.53 52.26 -5.47
CA LEU A 932 29.35 52.86 -4.83
C LEU A 932 28.07 52.03 -4.95
N LEU A 933 27.87 51.29 -6.06
CA LEU A 933 26.58 50.66 -6.41
C LEU A 933 26.57 49.13 -6.30
N LYS A 934 27.59 48.52 -5.69
CA LYS A 934 27.67 47.05 -5.51
C LYS A 934 26.55 46.53 -4.61
N LYS A 935 25.93 45.40 -4.98
CA LYS A 935 24.76 44.84 -4.27
C LYS A 935 25.04 43.65 -3.36
N ASP A 936 26.14 42.95 -3.57
CA ASP A 936 26.49 41.70 -2.88
C ASP A 936 28.01 41.54 -2.78
N THR A 937 28.48 40.39 -2.28
CA THR A 937 29.88 40.00 -2.20
C THR A 937 30.25 39.08 -3.38
N GLY A 938 31.44 39.30 -3.96
CA GLY A 938 31.98 38.47 -5.04
C GLY A 938 32.72 37.24 -4.53
N ILE A 939 33.09 36.37 -5.47
CA ILE A 939 33.97 35.22 -5.24
C ILE A 939 35.42 35.64 -5.43
N LEU A 940 35.68 36.47 -6.45
CA LEU A 940 37.02 36.87 -6.84
C LEU A 940 37.45 38.11 -6.07
N THR A 941 38.65 38.04 -5.51
CA THR A 941 39.38 39.22 -5.09
C THR A 941 39.72 40.08 -6.33
N PRO A 942 39.94 41.39 -6.17
CA PRO A 942 40.34 42.27 -7.26
C PRO A 942 41.62 41.82 -7.98
N ILE A 943 42.53 41.19 -7.24
CA ILE A 943 43.77 40.61 -7.76
C ILE A 943 43.44 39.42 -8.68
N GLU A 944 42.64 38.48 -8.20
CA GLU A 944 42.21 37.30 -8.99
C GLU A 944 41.37 37.71 -10.21
N LEU A 945 40.51 38.72 -10.07
CA LEU A 945 39.74 39.32 -11.17
C LEU A 945 40.69 39.86 -12.25
N CYS A 946 41.67 40.67 -11.84
CA CYS A 946 42.66 41.24 -12.74
C CYS A 946 43.46 40.15 -13.46
N GLN A 947 43.88 39.10 -12.75
CA GLN A 947 44.60 37.97 -13.31
C GLN A 947 43.75 37.21 -14.34
N SER A 948 42.50 36.87 -14.00
CA SER A 948 41.58 36.15 -14.89
C SER A 948 41.32 36.91 -16.19
N ILE A 949 41.04 38.23 -16.09
CA ILE A 949 40.83 39.08 -17.26
C ILE A 949 42.12 39.22 -18.08
N SER A 950 43.27 39.45 -17.43
CA SER A 950 44.55 39.63 -18.13
C SER A 950 44.96 38.38 -18.89
N LYS A 951 44.77 37.19 -18.29
CA LYS A 951 44.97 35.90 -18.96
C LYS A 951 44.07 35.75 -20.18
N THR A 952 42.78 36.07 -20.05
CA THR A 952 41.85 36.00 -21.18
C THR A 952 42.25 36.95 -22.31
N LEU A 953 42.73 38.17 -21.99
CA LEU A 953 43.24 39.12 -22.98
C LEU A 953 44.53 38.62 -23.64
N GLU A 954 45.42 37.97 -22.89
CA GLU A 954 46.62 37.32 -23.42
C GLU A 954 46.28 36.21 -24.41
N ASP A 955 45.32 35.35 -24.05
CA ASP A 955 44.79 34.29 -24.93
C ASP A 955 44.21 34.91 -26.23
N LEU A 956 43.45 36.01 -26.13
CA LEU A 956 42.92 36.72 -27.32
C LEU A 956 44.01 37.34 -28.21
N VAL A 957 45.11 37.82 -27.63
CA VAL A 957 46.24 38.40 -28.38
C VAL A 957 47.06 37.32 -29.07
N THR A 958 47.19 36.15 -28.45
CA THR A 958 48.00 35.03 -28.95
C THR A 958 47.21 34.07 -29.84
N MET A 959 45.87 34.11 -29.80
CA MET A 959 44.97 33.26 -30.59
C MET A 959 45.25 33.28 -32.09
N TYR A 960 45.56 34.46 -32.64
CA TYR A 960 45.94 34.62 -34.03
C TYR A 960 47.43 34.96 -34.12
N PRO A 961 48.24 34.15 -34.82
CA PRO A 961 49.67 34.40 -34.90
C PRO A 961 49.94 35.70 -35.68
N SER A 962 50.98 36.43 -35.27
CA SER A 962 51.46 37.63 -36.00
C SER A 962 52.38 37.27 -37.17
N ARG A 963 52.69 35.98 -37.34
CA ARG A 963 53.55 35.41 -38.38
C ARG A 963 52.89 34.17 -39.00
N ASP A 964 53.16 33.91 -40.27
CA ASP A 964 52.71 32.68 -40.93
C ASP A 964 53.62 31.48 -40.62
N MET A 965 53.33 30.32 -41.23
CA MET A 965 54.11 29.08 -41.07
C MET A 965 55.58 29.21 -41.49
N HIS A 966 55.93 30.21 -42.29
CA HIS A 966 57.27 30.48 -42.79
C HIS A 966 57.96 31.62 -42.02
N GLY A 967 57.34 32.12 -40.95
CA GLY A 967 57.87 33.21 -40.12
C GLY A 967 57.69 34.61 -40.71
N ILE A 968 56.92 34.75 -41.80
CA ILE A 968 56.63 36.03 -42.48
C ILE A 968 55.59 36.81 -41.68
N LEU A 969 55.84 38.10 -41.47
CA LEU A 969 54.96 38.99 -40.73
C LEU A 969 53.59 39.17 -41.41
N LEU A 970 52.52 38.84 -40.70
CA LEU A 970 51.15 39.02 -41.15
C LEU A 970 50.69 40.47 -40.90
N ARG A 971 50.11 41.10 -41.93
CA ARG A 971 49.54 42.45 -41.88
C ARG A 971 48.14 42.45 -42.51
N PRO A 972 47.14 43.12 -41.89
CA PRO A 972 47.20 43.83 -40.61
C PRO A 972 47.37 42.88 -39.41
N ILE A 973 48.00 43.33 -38.33
CA ILE A 973 48.15 42.53 -37.10
C ILE A 973 46.78 42.17 -36.50
N PRO A 974 46.70 41.09 -35.69
CA PRO A 974 45.47 40.64 -35.06
C PRO A 974 44.66 41.78 -34.41
N ARG A 975 43.34 41.73 -34.54
CA ARG A 975 42.43 42.81 -34.11
C ARG A 975 42.55 43.13 -32.62
N ALA A 976 42.62 42.10 -31.76
CA ALA A 976 42.80 42.27 -30.32
C ALA A 976 44.07 43.07 -29.99
N LYS A 977 45.18 42.72 -30.65
CA LYS A 977 46.47 43.40 -30.53
C LYS A 977 46.41 44.88 -30.96
N ARG A 978 45.67 45.20 -32.04
CA ARG A 978 45.45 46.61 -32.47
C ARG A 978 44.64 47.42 -31.45
N ILE A 979 43.56 46.86 -30.92
CA ILE A 979 42.64 47.57 -30.01
C ILE A 979 43.34 47.82 -28.66
N LEU A 980 44.00 46.82 -28.09
CA LEU A 980 44.73 46.93 -26.83
C LEU A 980 45.95 47.86 -26.93
N SER A 981 46.58 47.92 -28.10
CA SER A 981 47.72 48.84 -28.37
C SER A 981 47.30 50.28 -28.68
N SER A 982 46.01 50.58 -28.70
CA SER A 982 45.53 51.93 -28.97
C SER A 982 45.91 52.90 -27.83
N PRO A 983 46.03 54.21 -28.11
CA PRO A 983 46.30 55.22 -27.07
C PRO A 983 45.27 55.23 -25.93
N ARG A 984 44.06 54.70 -26.18
CA ARG A 984 42.99 54.59 -25.19
C ARG A 984 43.20 53.47 -24.18
N HIS A 985 43.76 52.33 -24.59
CA HIS A 985 43.83 51.12 -23.74
C HIS A 985 45.23 50.81 -23.23
N LEU A 986 46.27 51.06 -24.04
CA LEU A 986 47.64 50.71 -23.70
C LEU A 986 48.14 51.34 -22.38
N PRO A 987 47.82 52.62 -22.05
CA PRO A 987 48.19 53.20 -20.76
C PRO A 987 47.58 52.46 -19.56
N HIS A 988 46.34 51.98 -19.67
CA HIS A 988 45.66 51.26 -18.59
C HIS A 988 46.29 49.89 -18.30
N ILE A 989 46.80 49.22 -19.32
CA ILE A 989 47.55 47.96 -19.15
C ILE A 989 48.89 48.24 -18.48
N VAL A 990 49.56 49.33 -18.86
CA VAL A 990 50.83 49.77 -18.26
C VAL A 990 50.65 50.20 -16.80
N GLN A 991 49.51 50.79 -16.44
CA GLN A 991 49.18 51.17 -15.05
C GLN A 991 49.14 49.98 -14.09
N LEU A 992 48.88 48.75 -14.57
CA LEU A 992 48.90 47.56 -13.73
C LEU A 992 50.26 47.32 -13.05
N LEU A 993 51.36 47.88 -13.59
CA LEU A 993 52.68 47.84 -12.97
C LEU A 993 52.75 48.60 -11.62
N LEU A 994 51.83 49.55 -11.40
CA LEU A 994 51.73 50.33 -10.17
C LEU A 994 51.03 49.58 -9.03
N THR A 995 50.52 48.37 -9.28
CA THR A 995 49.87 47.57 -8.23
C THR A 995 50.86 47.04 -7.19
N ALA A 996 52.17 47.03 -7.45
CA ALA A 996 53.20 46.42 -6.59
C ALA A 996 52.96 44.92 -6.23
N ALA A 997 51.93 44.29 -6.79
CA ALA A 997 51.61 42.87 -6.63
C ALA A 997 52.38 42.03 -7.66
N PRO A 998 53.32 41.14 -7.25
CA PRO A 998 54.20 40.46 -8.19
C PRO A 998 53.47 39.65 -9.28
N THR A 999 52.35 39.02 -8.92
CA THR A 999 51.56 38.18 -9.83
C THR A 999 50.82 38.97 -10.92
N ILE A 1000 50.36 40.19 -10.60
CA ILE A 1000 49.71 41.08 -11.58
C ILE A 1000 50.76 41.67 -12.50
N VAL A 1001 51.89 42.10 -11.92
CA VAL A 1001 53.02 42.66 -12.64
C VAL A 1001 53.60 41.68 -13.65
N ASP A 1002 53.75 40.40 -13.28
CA ASP A 1002 54.11 39.31 -14.21
C ASP A 1002 53.13 39.26 -15.39
N THR A 1003 51.85 39.10 -15.08
CA THR A 1003 50.82 38.92 -16.11
C THR A 1003 50.74 40.14 -17.03
N ALA A 1004 50.87 41.35 -16.49
CA ALA A 1004 50.94 42.59 -17.25
C ALA A 1004 52.21 42.64 -18.13
N ALA A 1005 53.37 42.24 -17.62
CA ALA A 1005 54.62 42.18 -18.40
C ALA A 1005 54.53 41.19 -19.57
N ARG A 1006 53.95 40.00 -19.35
CA ARG A 1006 53.71 39.01 -20.41
C ARG A 1006 52.73 39.53 -21.47
N LEU A 1007 51.62 40.13 -21.05
CA LEU A 1007 50.66 40.74 -21.96
C LEU A 1007 51.31 41.87 -22.77
N LEU A 1008 52.06 42.77 -22.13
CA LEU A 1008 52.79 43.87 -22.78
C LEU A 1008 53.82 43.36 -23.79
N LYS A 1009 54.57 42.31 -23.45
CA LYS A 1009 55.49 41.65 -24.38
C LYS A 1009 54.75 41.18 -25.63
N ASN A 1010 53.66 40.43 -25.46
CA ASN A 1010 52.86 39.89 -26.58
C ASN A 1010 52.21 41.01 -27.41
N LEU A 1011 51.85 42.13 -26.79
CA LEU A 1011 51.30 43.32 -27.48
C LEU A 1011 52.36 44.07 -28.30
N LEU A 1012 53.60 44.15 -27.80
CA LEU A 1012 54.70 44.87 -28.44
C LEU A 1012 55.40 44.06 -29.52
N GLU A 1013 55.53 42.74 -29.36
CA GLU A 1013 56.17 41.87 -30.34
C GLU A 1013 55.58 42.10 -31.74
N ASP A 1014 56.40 42.27 -32.77
CA ASP A 1014 55.95 42.47 -34.16
C ASP A 1014 54.93 43.62 -34.40
N ASN A 1015 54.83 44.59 -33.48
CA ASN A 1015 53.85 45.68 -33.51
C ASN A 1015 54.47 47.06 -33.79
N PRO A 1016 54.50 47.51 -35.06
CA PRO A 1016 55.17 48.75 -35.45
C PRO A 1016 54.41 50.01 -35.01
N THR A 1017 53.15 49.87 -34.59
CA THR A 1017 52.33 51.00 -34.17
C THR A 1017 52.49 51.34 -32.69
N ALA A 1018 52.66 50.32 -31.85
CA ALA A 1018 52.78 50.46 -30.40
C ALA A 1018 54.23 50.72 -29.97
N GLN A 1019 55.19 49.97 -30.52
CA GLN A 1019 56.60 50.01 -30.11
C GLN A 1019 57.20 51.43 -30.09
N PRO A 1020 57.04 52.27 -31.14
CA PRO A 1020 57.65 53.60 -31.16
C PRO A 1020 57.00 54.57 -30.17
N LYS A 1021 55.74 54.34 -29.79
CA LYS A 1021 54.95 55.23 -28.91
C LYS A 1021 54.88 54.70 -27.47
N PHE A 1022 55.46 53.54 -27.20
CA PHE A 1022 55.33 52.86 -25.92
C PHE A 1022 55.88 53.71 -24.75
N TYR A 1023 56.92 54.50 -25.00
CA TYR A 1023 57.50 55.41 -24.00
C TYR A 1023 56.52 56.48 -23.50
N LEU A 1024 55.49 56.84 -24.28
CA LEU A 1024 54.50 57.85 -23.92
C LEU A 1024 53.52 57.38 -22.83
N THR A 1025 53.51 56.09 -22.51
CA THR A 1025 52.59 55.50 -21.53
C THR A 1025 53.06 55.64 -20.08
N GLY A 1026 54.29 56.11 -19.85
CA GLY A 1026 54.90 56.16 -18.52
C GLY A 1026 55.53 54.84 -18.05
N VAL A 1027 55.52 53.79 -18.88
CA VAL A 1027 56.01 52.44 -18.54
C VAL A 1027 57.40 52.41 -17.91
N PHE A 1028 58.34 53.20 -18.43
CA PHE A 1028 59.71 53.23 -17.92
C PHE A 1028 59.79 53.78 -16.49
N TYR A 1029 58.94 54.74 -16.15
CA TYR A 1029 58.85 55.26 -14.78
C TYR A 1029 58.21 54.22 -13.85
N PHE A 1030 57.12 53.57 -14.28
CA PHE A 1030 56.42 52.60 -13.44
C PHE A 1030 57.27 51.36 -13.17
N ALA A 1031 58.01 50.88 -14.18
CA ALA A 1031 58.94 49.77 -14.02
C ALA A 1031 60.13 50.11 -13.10
N LEU A 1032 60.63 51.36 -13.11
CA LEU A 1032 61.66 51.81 -12.16
C LEU A 1032 61.16 51.93 -10.72
N MET A 1033 59.87 52.22 -10.52
CA MET A 1033 59.26 52.29 -9.19
C MET A 1033 58.94 50.92 -8.59
N TYR A 1034 58.99 49.85 -9.39
CA TYR A 1034 58.67 48.52 -8.92
C TYR A 1034 59.84 47.91 -8.12
N SER A 1035 59.58 47.54 -6.87
CA SER A 1035 60.58 47.01 -5.92
C SER A 1035 60.51 45.49 -5.70
N GLY A 1036 59.71 44.76 -6.49
CA GLY A 1036 59.54 43.31 -6.33
C GLY A 1036 60.64 42.46 -6.98
N SER A 1037 60.70 41.18 -6.60
CA SER A 1037 61.80 40.25 -6.93
C SER A 1037 61.68 39.53 -8.29
N ASN A 1038 60.57 39.68 -9.03
CA ASN A 1038 60.29 39.00 -10.30
C ASN A 1038 60.80 39.75 -11.56
N LEU A 1039 62.05 40.22 -11.53
CA LEU A 1039 62.68 41.01 -12.60
C LEU A 1039 62.86 40.25 -13.94
N LYS A 1040 62.69 38.92 -13.97
CA LYS A 1040 62.94 38.09 -15.16
C LYS A 1040 61.90 38.31 -16.28
N GLU A 1041 60.65 38.58 -15.93
CA GLU A 1041 59.59 38.83 -16.91
C GLU A 1041 59.65 40.24 -17.50
N TYR A 1042 60.20 41.21 -16.76
CA TYR A 1042 60.50 42.55 -17.24
C TYR A 1042 61.48 42.53 -18.43
N GLN A 1043 62.47 41.64 -18.40
CA GLN A 1043 63.47 41.54 -19.46
C GLN A 1043 62.83 41.34 -20.85
N GLY A 1044 61.71 40.61 -20.93
CA GLY A 1044 61.09 40.22 -22.21
C GLY A 1044 60.66 41.39 -23.09
N TYR A 1045 59.93 42.38 -22.54
CA TYR A 1045 59.49 43.54 -23.31
C TYR A 1045 60.54 44.66 -23.37
N TYR A 1046 61.43 44.74 -22.37
CA TYR A 1046 62.58 45.65 -22.41
C TYR A 1046 63.56 45.30 -23.53
N MET A 1047 63.84 44.01 -23.75
CA MET A 1047 64.71 43.56 -24.85
C MET A 1047 64.12 43.91 -26.22
N LEU A 1048 62.80 43.80 -26.41
CA LEU A 1048 62.10 44.21 -27.64
C LEU A 1048 62.24 45.70 -27.96
N LEU A 1049 62.49 46.54 -26.96
CA LEU A 1049 62.71 47.99 -27.13
C LEU A 1049 64.18 48.33 -27.40
N ILE A 1050 65.11 47.47 -26.97
CA ILE A 1050 66.57 47.62 -27.18
C ILE A 1050 66.96 47.15 -28.59
N ASP A 1051 66.38 46.05 -29.08
CA ASP A 1051 66.70 45.50 -30.40
C ASP A 1051 66.33 46.43 -31.58
N ASN A 1052 65.39 47.37 -31.39
CA ASN A 1052 65.01 48.38 -32.38
C ASN A 1052 65.90 49.64 -32.38
N LYS A 1053 66.87 49.75 -31.47
CA LYS A 1053 67.85 50.86 -31.45
C LYS A 1053 69.17 50.54 -32.15
N LYS A 1054 69.26 49.42 -32.88
CA LYS A 1054 70.37 49.10 -33.78
C LYS A 1054 70.01 49.29 -35.24
#